data_AF-A0A6A5HET4-F1
#
_entry.id   AF-A0A6A5HET4-F1
#
_cell.length_a   1.000
_cell.length_b   1.000
_cell.length_c   1.000
_cell.angle_alpha   90.00
_cell.angle_beta   90.00
_cell.angle_gamma   90.00
#
_symmetry.space_group_name_H-M   'P 1'
#
loop_
_entity.id
_entity.type
_entity.pdbx_description
1 polymer ?
#
loop_
_entity_poly.entity_id
_entity_poly.type
_entity_poly.pdbx_seq_one_letter_code
_entity_poly.pdbx_strand_id
1 'polypeptide(L)'
;MQQAAAGLPPHQFAALLPIAFANLASQPDPSSPLHSLCLQHVIFFVFHHFPDNVVNGLDLALEGCNTNSTPASLLDAIVDKLDAKDYLKKNVSLDLGAAKADECARVLSKRLDEARTKLPNFYGIWSRYMDSVTRLAQLFLFVPIRDGYEPNKAVSVLQRECYEYFARVAAVFSPLIAPYSPTHPPFSPSHEAQAMLVLDRFVEFLSALHFNSSIPPGMQNIQSLVWQYYCEKLSILTHGTQHYYDILERQLVRLNWQALWPSRLAITAMETCLDTRSQDCASFVSQMVARIPWSTIMQTMHEDSRPSYLASLFGVLVRLASRSRNYDKVRASLLELVKSLSLRADWNRISPEDAMNISLAVTKSLPSDSLSNPIEIVSVIQVIWRKISCFVAREPFSEISLQKQILWIQTECALLLKAEPSQIPAAYNSLISDVNSLATNHSNLREFRLVTRELTAMWKNIENENLGESLVSQWTEYVTANPSSPLILTSLNTIIDSLNNDQHTTALKVIEKLIAAYFLRNDSNWAEVLHWIQFPNKNFESVKNYLLTVPKSENKQQMLPLTLKVFMDYGGADDNKFFELHYYVTSVRAKHFTSEAGFLCLLARLLQWIGKRSPTLPSHFAPTDDLLASVIKYLVKVNKEDTGIFTFISSKKTATPKMRVVLQILEMFLTQQTLGDGRRPRCDANSPVLNSRIAALRDMAQQRANQNMTNAFNRATAYFVQIDIHQIQSASKLLLEIGRSAFGDRFLSDV
;
A
#
# COMPACT_ATOMS: atom_id res chain seq x y z
N MET A 1 26.71 -35.94 68.28
CA MET A 1 26.34 -34.55 67.94
C MET A 1 24.86 -34.37 67.58
N GLN A 2 24.22 -35.26 66.81
CA GLN A 2 22.82 -35.10 66.39
C GLN A 2 21.79 -34.97 67.54
N GLN A 3 22.02 -35.60 68.70
CA GLN A 3 21.10 -35.51 69.85
C GLN A 3 21.21 -34.21 70.66
N ALA A 4 22.36 -33.53 70.67
CA ALA A 4 22.55 -32.25 71.38
C ALA A 4 22.10 -31.04 70.55
N ALA A 5 22.19 -31.16 69.21
CA ALA A 5 21.75 -30.13 68.27
C ALA A 5 20.21 -30.06 68.13
N ALA A 6 19.49 -31.17 68.38
CA ALA A 6 18.03 -31.26 68.20
C ALA A 6 17.20 -30.32 69.10
N GLY A 7 17.76 -29.89 70.24
CA GLY A 7 17.07 -29.02 71.21
C GLY A 7 17.38 -27.52 71.09
N LEU A 8 18.24 -27.12 70.15
CA LEU A 8 18.60 -25.71 69.96
C LEU A 8 17.59 -25.02 69.03
N PRO A 9 17.20 -23.76 69.32
CA PRO A 9 16.18 -23.08 68.54
C PRO A 9 16.68 -22.67 67.14
N PRO A 10 15.78 -22.61 66.13
CA PRO A 10 16.16 -22.37 64.72
C PRO A 10 17.01 -21.11 64.50
N HIS A 11 16.73 -20.02 65.25
CA HIS A 11 17.45 -18.74 65.12
C HIS A 11 18.95 -18.83 65.45
N GLN A 12 19.38 -19.78 66.30
CA GLN A 12 20.80 -19.97 66.61
C GLN A 12 21.54 -20.61 65.43
N PHE A 13 20.90 -21.54 64.72
CA PHE A 13 21.47 -22.11 63.49
C PHE A 13 21.45 -21.12 62.33
N ALA A 14 20.39 -20.30 62.22
CA ALA A 14 20.34 -19.22 61.23
C ALA A 14 21.52 -18.24 61.40
N ALA A 15 21.88 -17.89 62.63
CA ALA A 15 23.04 -17.03 62.93
C ALA A 15 24.40 -17.69 62.59
N LEU A 16 24.47 -19.02 62.57
CA LEU A 16 25.68 -19.78 62.23
C LEU A 16 25.81 -20.10 60.73
N LEU A 17 24.72 -19.96 59.95
CA LEU A 17 24.72 -20.21 58.50
C LEU A 17 25.80 -19.42 57.75
N PRO A 18 26.03 -18.12 57.99
CA PRO A 18 27.08 -17.37 57.28
C PRO A 18 28.48 -17.94 57.51
N ILE A 19 28.77 -18.40 58.73
CA ILE A 19 30.07 -18.99 59.09
C ILE A 19 30.23 -20.37 58.44
N ALA A 20 29.18 -21.20 58.50
CA ALA A 20 29.19 -22.51 57.85
C ALA A 20 29.36 -22.37 56.33
N PHE A 21 28.69 -21.38 55.72
CA PHE A 21 28.82 -21.07 54.31
C PHE A 21 30.22 -20.56 53.95
N ALA A 22 30.80 -19.66 54.74
CA ALA A 22 32.17 -19.19 54.53
C ALA A 22 33.20 -20.33 54.60
N ASN A 23 33.01 -21.28 55.52
CA ASN A 23 33.85 -22.48 55.61
C ASN A 23 33.74 -23.33 54.35
N LEU A 24 32.53 -23.56 53.83
CA LEU A 24 32.32 -24.28 52.57
C LEU A 24 32.95 -23.54 51.38
N ALA A 25 32.74 -22.22 51.28
CA ALA A 25 33.31 -21.39 50.21
C ALA A 25 34.85 -21.37 50.23
N SER A 26 35.48 -21.52 51.41
CA SER A 26 36.93 -21.63 51.55
C SER A 26 37.52 -22.95 51.04
N GLN A 27 36.68 -23.94 50.76
CA GLN A 27 37.07 -25.28 50.31
C GLN A 27 36.52 -25.54 48.89
N PRO A 28 37.14 -24.99 47.83
CA PRO A 28 36.57 -25.00 46.49
C PRO A 28 36.64 -26.35 45.78
N ASP A 29 37.50 -27.28 46.24
CA ASP A 29 37.67 -28.60 45.63
C ASP A 29 36.57 -29.59 46.07
N PRO A 30 35.65 -29.98 45.16
CA PRO A 30 34.56 -30.90 45.50
C PRO A 30 35.02 -32.32 45.85
N SER A 31 36.23 -32.70 45.42
CA SER A 31 36.79 -34.03 45.66
C SER A 31 37.39 -34.17 47.07
N SER A 32 37.55 -33.06 47.79
CA SER A 32 38.09 -33.05 49.14
C SER A 32 37.07 -33.61 50.16
N PRO A 33 37.49 -34.52 51.08
CA PRO A 33 36.66 -34.95 52.20
C PRO A 33 36.21 -33.78 53.10
N LEU A 34 37.04 -32.74 53.21
CA LEU A 34 36.72 -31.54 53.99
C LEU A 34 35.60 -30.72 53.34
N HIS A 35 35.59 -30.62 52.00
CA HIS A 35 34.49 -30.01 51.25
C HIS A 35 33.18 -30.76 51.50
N SER A 36 33.22 -32.10 51.41
CA SER A 36 32.05 -32.94 51.67
C SER A 36 31.49 -32.77 53.09
N LEU A 37 32.37 -32.66 54.09
CA LEU A 37 31.97 -32.41 55.48
C LEU A 37 31.35 -31.01 55.66
N CYS A 38 31.99 -29.96 55.12
CA CYS A 38 31.47 -28.60 55.16
C CYS A 38 30.10 -28.49 54.47
N LEU A 39 29.93 -29.17 53.33
CA LEU A 39 28.66 -29.24 52.59
C LEU A 39 27.57 -29.89 53.45
N GLN A 40 27.86 -31.01 54.10
CA GLN A 40 26.92 -31.67 55.00
C GLN A 40 26.51 -30.78 56.18
N HIS A 41 27.44 -30.01 56.76
CA HIS A 41 27.13 -29.07 57.84
C HIS A 41 26.20 -27.94 57.38
N VAL A 42 26.46 -27.33 56.22
CA VAL A 42 25.59 -26.30 55.67
C VAL A 42 24.19 -26.88 55.40
N ILE A 43 24.10 -28.04 54.73
CA ILE A 43 22.82 -28.70 54.47
C ILE A 43 22.10 -29.07 55.78
N PHE A 44 22.80 -29.56 56.79
CA PHE A 44 22.19 -29.85 58.09
C PHE A 44 21.59 -28.59 58.71
N PHE A 45 22.27 -27.44 58.67
CA PHE A 45 21.76 -26.18 59.22
C PHE A 45 20.57 -25.62 58.45
N VAL A 46 20.60 -25.70 57.11
CA VAL A 46 19.49 -25.25 56.25
C VAL A 46 18.21 -26.06 56.51
N PHE A 47 18.34 -27.36 56.77
CA PHE A 47 17.20 -28.26 56.99
C PHE A 47 16.93 -28.57 58.48
N HIS A 48 17.64 -27.93 59.41
CA HIS A 48 17.38 -28.08 60.84
C HIS A 48 16.07 -27.39 61.23
N HIS A 49 15.13 -28.12 61.86
CA HIS A 49 13.75 -27.65 62.08
C HIS A 49 13.11 -27.09 60.79
N PHE A 50 13.22 -27.85 59.70
CA PHE A 50 12.64 -27.46 58.41
C PHE A 50 11.13 -27.14 58.53
N PRO A 51 10.62 -26.05 57.93
CA PRO A 51 11.24 -25.16 56.93
C PRO A 51 11.86 -23.85 57.46
N ASP A 52 12.13 -23.71 58.77
CA ASP A 52 12.44 -22.40 59.38
C ASP A 52 13.68 -21.70 58.81
N ASN A 53 14.74 -22.46 58.50
CA ASN A 53 16.04 -21.92 58.06
C ASN A 53 16.26 -21.93 56.54
N VAL A 54 15.33 -22.50 55.75
CA VAL A 54 15.54 -22.74 54.32
C VAL A 54 15.70 -21.43 53.52
N VAL A 55 14.95 -20.40 53.90
CA VAL A 55 14.96 -19.08 53.22
C VAL A 55 16.31 -18.40 53.41
N ASN A 56 16.83 -18.35 54.65
CA ASN A 56 18.14 -17.76 54.95
C ASN A 56 19.27 -18.54 54.28
N GLY A 57 19.18 -19.87 54.26
CA GLY A 57 20.13 -20.73 53.57
C GLY A 57 20.16 -20.51 52.06
N LEU A 58 18.97 -20.43 51.44
CA LEU A 58 18.81 -20.15 50.02
C LEU A 58 19.34 -18.75 49.66
N ASP A 59 19.03 -17.73 50.47
CA ASP A 59 19.47 -16.36 50.23
C ASP A 59 20.99 -16.25 50.22
N LEU A 60 21.67 -16.85 51.21
CA LEU A 60 23.13 -16.92 51.28
C LEU A 60 23.73 -17.67 50.09
N ALA A 61 23.15 -18.82 49.71
CA ALA A 61 23.62 -19.60 48.57
C ALA A 61 23.47 -18.84 47.25
N LEU A 62 22.36 -18.14 47.02
CA LEU A 62 22.13 -17.35 45.81
C LEU A 62 23.01 -16.09 45.78
N GLU A 63 23.24 -15.44 46.91
CA GLU A 63 24.16 -14.31 47.00
C GLU A 63 25.59 -14.70 46.63
N GLY A 64 26.07 -15.84 47.15
CA GLY A 64 27.40 -16.37 46.83
C GLY A 64 27.58 -16.82 45.37
N CYS A 65 26.49 -17.00 44.59
CA CYS A 65 26.59 -17.29 43.16
C CYS A 65 27.21 -16.11 42.39
N ASN A 66 26.97 -14.87 42.82
CA ASN A 66 27.49 -13.67 42.14
C ASN A 66 29.02 -13.61 42.12
N THR A 67 29.66 -14.19 43.13
CA THR A 67 31.13 -14.21 43.30
C THR A 67 31.75 -15.57 43.00
N ASN A 68 30.97 -16.55 42.52
CA ASN A 68 31.34 -17.97 42.44
C ASN A 68 31.78 -18.60 43.79
N SER A 69 31.41 -17.98 44.92
CA SER A 69 31.69 -18.51 46.25
C SER A 69 30.82 -19.73 46.59
N THR A 70 29.64 -19.84 45.98
CA THR A 70 28.74 -20.99 46.15
C THR A 70 29.19 -22.17 45.30
N PRO A 71 29.52 -23.34 45.87
CA PRO A 71 29.74 -24.54 45.08
C PRO A 71 28.43 -25.03 44.45
N ALA A 72 28.45 -25.47 43.19
CA ALA A 72 27.25 -25.96 42.50
C ALA A 72 26.59 -27.15 43.25
N SER A 73 27.42 -28.00 43.86
CA SER A 73 27.01 -29.12 44.71
C SER A 73 26.11 -28.72 45.88
N LEU A 74 26.19 -27.48 46.38
CA LEU A 74 25.31 -27.00 47.44
C LEU A 74 23.86 -26.86 46.96
N LEU A 75 23.66 -26.22 45.80
CA LEU A 75 22.32 -26.07 45.23
C LEU A 75 21.77 -27.43 44.75
N ASP A 76 22.61 -28.29 44.21
CA ASP A 76 22.23 -29.66 43.84
C ASP A 76 21.77 -30.47 45.06
N ALA A 77 22.49 -30.36 46.19
CA ALA A 77 22.08 -31.02 47.43
C ALA A 77 20.76 -30.46 47.98
N ILE A 78 20.48 -29.17 47.82
CA ILE A 78 19.17 -28.58 48.18
C ILE A 78 18.07 -29.11 47.26
N VAL A 79 18.32 -29.19 45.95
CA VAL A 79 17.40 -29.78 44.95
C VAL A 79 17.07 -31.23 45.32
N ASP A 80 18.08 -32.03 45.62
CA ASP A 80 17.90 -33.45 45.94
C ASP A 80 17.18 -33.65 47.28
N LYS A 81 17.50 -32.83 48.30
CA LYS A 81 16.81 -32.89 49.60
C LYS A 81 15.33 -32.51 49.49
N LEU A 82 15.00 -31.50 48.69
CA LEU A 82 13.61 -31.07 48.49
C LEU A 82 12.85 -31.91 47.46
N ASP A 83 13.52 -32.84 46.78
CA ASP A 83 12.99 -33.61 45.65
C ASP A 83 12.46 -32.71 44.52
N ALA A 84 13.16 -31.59 44.26
CA ALA A 84 12.74 -30.59 43.26
C ALA A 84 12.82 -31.11 41.81
N LYS A 85 13.38 -32.30 41.58
CA LYS A 85 13.38 -32.98 40.27
C LYS A 85 11.99 -33.50 39.88
N ASP A 86 11.15 -33.86 40.86
CA ASP A 86 9.76 -34.29 40.66
C ASP A 86 8.81 -33.35 41.43
N TYR A 87 8.92 -32.04 41.13
CA TYR A 87 8.23 -30.96 41.86
C TYR A 87 6.69 -31.05 41.84
N LEU A 88 6.12 -31.86 40.93
CA LEU A 88 4.69 -32.11 40.85
C LEU A 88 4.19 -32.96 42.03
N LYS A 89 5.04 -33.85 42.55
CA LYS A 89 4.70 -34.70 43.69
C LYS A 89 4.93 -33.97 45.01
N LYS A 90 4.10 -34.32 46.00
CA LYS A 90 4.27 -33.81 47.36
C LYS A 90 5.32 -34.62 48.10
N ASN A 91 6.42 -33.98 48.49
CA ASN A 91 7.39 -34.57 49.41
C ASN A 91 6.80 -34.55 50.83
N VAL A 92 6.45 -35.73 51.34
CA VAL A 92 5.81 -35.90 52.66
C VAL A 92 6.81 -35.72 53.80
N SER A 93 8.11 -35.90 53.55
CA SER A 93 9.16 -35.86 54.57
C SER A 93 9.68 -34.45 54.87
N LEU A 94 9.63 -33.56 53.88
CA LEU A 94 10.09 -32.17 53.97
C LEU A 94 9.03 -31.27 53.31
N ASP A 95 7.93 -31.03 54.03
CA ASP A 95 6.86 -30.16 53.54
C ASP A 95 7.22 -28.69 53.73
N LEU A 96 7.47 -28.00 52.62
CA LEU A 96 7.83 -26.58 52.61
C LEU A 96 6.63 -25.71 53.01
N GLY A 97 5.41 -26.11 52.61
CA GLY A 97 4.20 -25.30 52.74
C GLY A 97 4.17 -24.07 51.81
N ALA A 98 2.95 -23.64 51.44
CA ALA A 98 2.73 -22.56 50.49
C ALA A 98 3.38 -21.21 50.87
N ALA A 99 3.29 -20.82 52.14
CA ALA A 99 3.80 -19.52 52.60
C ALA A 99 5.34 -19.41 52.50
N LYS A 100 6.06 -20.47 52.87
CA LYS A 100 7.53 -20.50 52.79
C LYS A 100 8.02 -20.72 51.36
N ALA A 101 7.28 -21.48 50.55
CA ALA A 101 7.56 -21.60 49.13
C ALA A 101 7.49 -20.24 48.42
N ASP A 102 6.47 -19.43 48.72
CA ASP A 102 6.35 -18.07 48.20
C ASP A 102 7.50 -17.14 48.66
N GLU A 103 7.92 -17.26 49.93
CA GLU A 103 9.07 -16.53 50.45
C GLU A 103 10.36 -16.91 49.70
N CYS A 104 10.58 -18.20 49.44
CA CYS A 104 11.71 -18.70 48.64
C CYS A 104 11.67 -18.19 47.20
N ALA A 105 10.49 -18.18 46.56
CA ALA A 105 10.33 -17.65 45.20
C ALA A 105 10.64 -16.14 45.14
N ARG A 106 10.25 -15.37 46.16
CA ARG A 106 10.58 -13.94 46.27
C ARG A 106 12.08 -13.69 46.45
N VAL A 107 12.75 -14.48 47.30
CA VAL A 107 14.21 -14.43 47.45
C VAL A 107 14.90 -14.74 46.12
N LEU A 108 14.45 -15.78 45.43
CA LEU A 108 15.02 -16.19 44.15
C LEU A 108 14.85 -15.10 43.08
N SER A 109 13.64 -14.54 42.95
CA SER A 109 13.37 -13.42 42.04
C SER A 109 14.26 -12.21 42.35
N LYS A 110 14.33 -11.79 43.63
CA LYS A 110 15.14 -10.66 44.08
C LYS A 110 16.63 -10.85 43.73
N ARG A 111 17.21 -12.02 44.07
CA ARG A 111 18.63 -12.27 43.83
C ARG A 111 18.97 -12.40 42.36
N LEU A 112 18.10 -12.98 41.55
CA LEU A 112 18.27 -13.03 40.10
C LEU A 112 18.21 -11.65 39.47
N ASP A 113 17.27 -10.80 39.88
CA ASP A 113 17.13 -9.43 39.37
C ASP A 113 18.35 -8.55 39.76
N GLU A 114 18.79 -8.65 41.02
CA GLU A 114 20.00 -7.98 41.49
C GLU A 114 21.25 -8.44 40.73
N ALA A 115 21.41 -9.76 40.54
CA ALA A 115 22.51 -10.35 39.81
C ALA A 115 22.51 -9.88 38.35
N ARG A 116 21.33 -9.90 37.71
CA ARG A 116 21.17 -9.48 36.33
C ARG A 116 21.52 -8.01 36.11
N THR A 117 21.20 -7.17 37.08
CA THR A 117 21.46 -5.72 37.03
C THR A 117 22.91 -5.37 37.34
N LYS A 118 23.53 -6.07 38.30
CA LYS A 118 24.88 -5.75 38.80
C LYS A 118 26.00 -6.45 38.03
N LEU A 119 25.75 -7.61 37.41
CA LEU A 119 26.78 -8.40 36.76
C LEU A 119 26.85 -8.14 35.24
N PRO A 120 27.99 -7.66 34.70
CA PRO A 120 28.13 -7.44 33.27
C PRO A 120 28.13 -8.75 32.44
N ASN A 121 28.51 -9.87 33.05
CA ASN A 121 28.48 -11.20 32.42
C ASN A 121 27.63 -12.19 33.25
N PHE A 122 26.35 -11.86 33.44
CA PHE A 122 25.43 -12.67 34.23
C PHE A 122 25.45 -14.16 33.83
N TYR A 123 25.27 -14.48 32.53
CA TYR A 123 25.25 -15.86 32.06
C TYR A 123 26.61 -16.57 32.20
N GLY A 124 27.73 -15.88 32.03
CA GLY A 124 29.05 -16.50 32.24
C GLY A 124 29.32 -16.92 33.69
N ILE A 125 28.66 -16.26 34.66
CA ILE A 125 28.78 -16.60 36.09
C ILE A 125 27.71 -17.63 36.48
N TRP A 126 26.45 -17.33 36.17
CA TRP A 126 25.30 -18.08 36.65
C TRP A 126 24.99 -19.37 35.87
N SER A 127 25.53 -19.54 34.65
CA SER A 127 25.27 -20.70 33.77
C SER A 127 25.42 -22.05 34.49
N ARG A 128 26.44 -22.21 35.33
CA ARG A 128 26.71 -23.45 36.08
C ARG A 128 25.66 -23.80 37.13
N TYR A 129 24.84 -22.83 37.56
CA TYR A 129 23.81 -23.00 38.59
C TYR A 129 22.39 -23.08 38.00
N MET A 130 22.21 -22.85 36.69
CA MET A 130 20.90 -22.68 36.07
C MET A 130 19.99 -23.90 36.19
N ASP A 131 20.51 -25.13 36.13
CA ASP A 131 19.68 -26.33 36.31
C ASP A 131 19.09 -26.40 37.72
N SER A 132 19.93 -26.24 38.75
CA SER A 132 19.49 -26.29 40.14
C SER A 132 18.55 -25.12 40.47
N VAL A 133 18.89 -23.89 40.03
CA VAL A 133 18.07 -22.69 40.25
C VAL A 133 16.69 -22.83 39.59
N THR A 134 16.61 -23.31 38.35
CA THR A 134 15.33 -23.45 37.65
C THR A 134 14.46 -24.58 38.22
N ARG A 135 15.05 -25.69 38.71
CA ARG A 135 14.31 -26.73 39.44
C ARG A 135 13.73 -26.23 40.76
N LEU A 136 14.53 -25.50 41.53
CA LEU A 136 14.07 -24.87 42.76
C LEU A 136 12.97 -23.84 42.48
N ALA A 137 13.11 -23.04 41.41
CA ALA A 137 12.07 -22.13 40.96
C ALA A 137 10.76 -22.87 40.63
N GLN A 138 10.82 -23.97 39.86
CA GLN A 138 9.64 -24.78 39.56
C GLN A 138 8.96 -25.28 40.83
N LEU A 139 9.71 -25.82 41.79
CA LEU A 139 9.18 -26.27 43.07
C LEU A 139 8.52 -25.12 43.85
N PHE A 140 9.24 -24.03 44.09
CA PHE A 140 8.76 -22.91 44.90
C PHE A 140 7.53 -22.23 44.31
N LEU A 141 7.45 -22.16 42.97
CA LEU A 141 6.30 -21.60 42.27
C LEU A 141 5.12 -22.59 42.21
N PHE A 142 5.37 -23.91 42.17
CA PHE A 142 4.30 -24.91 42.07
C PHE A 142 3.66 -25.25 43.40
N VAL A 143 4.41 -25.29 44.52
CA VAL A 143 3.89 -25.68 45.84
C VAL A 143 2.64 -24.88 46.25
N PRO A 144 2.61 -23.53 46.15
CA PRO A 144 1.41 -22.76 46.46
C PRO A 144 0.19 -23.12 45.60
N ILE A 145 0.43 -23.47 44.33
CA ILE A 145 -0.62 -23.86 43.39
C ILE A 145 -1.13 -25.27 43.71
N ARG A 146 -0.22 -26.23 43.92
CA ARG A 146 -0.55 -27.61 44.28
C ARG A 146 -1.38 -27.67 45.56
N ASP A 147 -1.00 -26.89 46.57
CA ASP A 147 -1.63 -26.96 47.90
C ASP A 147 -2.88 -26.07 48.01
N GLY A 148 -3.05 -25.06 47.13
CA GLY A 148 -4.13 -24.07 47.21
C GLY A 148 -5.12 -24.04 46.03
N TYR A 149 -4.89 -24.80 44.97
CA TYR A 149 -5.74 -24.81 43.78
C TYR A 149 -7.04 -25.59 44.00
N GLU A 150 -8.17 -24.98 43.64
CA GLU A 150 -9.50 -25.61 43.69
C GLU A 150 -10.18 -25.55 42.30
N PRO A 151 -10.49 -26.69 41.67
CA PRO A 151 -10.99 -26.72 40.29
C PRO A 151 -12.40 -26.15 40.11
N ASN A 152 -13.23 -26.12 41.17
CA ASN A 152 -14.65 -25.78 41.09
C ASN A 152 -14.96 -24.30 41.41
N LYS A 153 -13.94 -23.44 41.46
CA LYS A 153 -14.14 -21.99 41.65
C LYS A 153 -14.76 -21.34 40.40
N ALA A 154 -15.41 -20.20 40.59
CA ALA A 154 -15.90 -19.39 39.48
C ALA A 154 -14.72 -18.99 38.56
N VAL A 155 -14.95 -19.01 37.23
CA VAL A 155 -13.91 -18.75 36.22
C VAL A 155 -13.20 -17.41 36.45
N SER A 156 -13.92 -16.36 36.84
CA SER A 156 -13.32 -15.05 37.14
C SER A 156 -12.30 -15.08 38.28
N VAL A 157 -12.52 -15.92 39.30
CA VAL A 157 -11.58 -16.12 40.41
C VAL A 157 -10.35 -16.89 39.92
N LEU A 158 -10.56 -17.95 39.14
CA LEU A 158 -9.47 -18.73 38.53
C LEU A 158 -8.59 -17.87 37.62
N GLN A 159 -9.17 -16.94 36.86
CA GLN A 159 -8.41 -16.01 36.01
C GLN A 159 -7.54 -15.07 36.83
N ARG A 160 -8.09 -14.50 37.91
CA ARG A 160 -7.32 -13.61 38.81
C ARG A 160 -6.16 -14.37 39.46
N GLU A 161 -6.42 -15.55 40.00
CA GLU A 161 -5.38 -16.41 40.59
C GLU A 161 -4.32 -16.76 39.53
N CYS A 162 -4.73 -17.16 38.33
CA CYS A 162 -3.84 -17.46 37.21
C CYS A 162 -2.93 -16.27 36.86
N TYR A 163 -3.49 -15.05 36.81
CA TYR A 163 -2.73 -13.82 36.58
C TYR A 163 -1.70 -13.56 37.69
N GLU A 164 -2.11 -13.64 38.95
CA GLU A 164 -1.23 -13.41 40.10
C GLU A 164 -0.08 -14.43 40.15
N TYR A 165 -0.36 -15.71 39.88
CA TYR A 165 0.67 -16.74 39.81
C TYR A 165 1.60 -16.52 38.62
N PHE A 166 1.06 -16.22 37.43
CA PHE A 166 1.88 -15.93 36.27
C PHE A 166 2.80 -14.72 36.51
N ALA A 167 2.34 -13.68 37.22
CA ALA A 167 3.17 -12.54 37.58
C ALA A 167 4.38 -12.95 38.45
N ARG A 168 4.20 -13.89 39.39
CA ARG A 168 5.31 -14.45 40.21
C ARG A 168 6.27 -15.27 39.36
N VAL A 169 5.76 -16.09 38.45
CA VAL A 169 6.56 -16.85 37.50
C VAL A 169 7.39 -15.90 36.63
N ALA A 170 6.75 -14.87 36.07
CA ALA A 170 7.42 -13.85 35.27
C ALA A 170 8.49 -13.12 36.10
N ALA A 171 8.24 -12.79 37.37
CA ALA A 171 9.23 -12.13 38.24
C ALA A 171 10.48 -13.00 38.47
N VAL A 172 10.33 -14.33 38.52
CA VAL A 172 11.44 -15.27 38.69
C VAL A 172 12.20 -15.50 37.37
N PHE A 173 11.48 -15.73 36.27
CA PHE A 173 12.11 -16.11 35.00
C PHE A 173 12.58 -14.91 34.17
N SER A 174 11.99 -13.71 34.32
CA SER A 174 12.36 -12.54 33.51
C SER A 174 13.85 -12.19 33.55
N PRO A 175 14.54 -12.17 34.70
CA PRO A 175 15.98 -11.91 34.73
C PRO A 175 16.81 -12.92 33.91
N LEU A 176 16.26 -14.11 33.67
CA LEU A 176 16.91 -15.17 32.91
C LEU A 176 16.63 -15.08 31.41
N ILE A 177 15.38 -14.79 31.02
CA ILE A 177 14.93 -14.92 29.62
C ILE A 177 14.59 -13.58 28.94
N ALA A 178 14.35 -12.51 29.69
CA ALA A 178 13.96 -11.23 29.13
C ALA A 178 15.18 -10.33 28.86
N PRO A 179 15.23 -9.64 27.71
CA PRO A 179 16.19 -8.58 27.47
C PRO A 179 15.95 -7.42 28.45
N TYR A 180 17.02 -6.82 28.95
CA TYR A 180 16.93 -5.63 29.80
C TYR A 180 16.87 -4.33 28.97
N SER A 181 17.33 -4.38 27.72
CA SER A 181 17.34 -3.27 26.78
C SER A 181 17.00 -3.73 25.37
N PRO A 182 16.51 -2.83 24.49
CA PRO A 182 16.18 -3.16 23.09
C PRO A 182 17.37 -3.60 22.22
N THR A 183 18.60 -3.45 22.72
CA THR A 183 19.83 -3.66 21.93
C THR A 183 20.64 -4.87 22.36
N HIS A 184 20.38 -5.45 23.54
CA HIS A 184 21.19 -6.53 24.08
C HIS A 184 20.34 -7.75 24.44
N PRO A 185 20.54 -8.89 23.77
CA PRO A 185 19.87 -10.14 24.15
C PRO A 185 20.32 -10.57 25.55
N PRO A 186 19.49 -11.34 26.26
CA PRO A 186 19.79 -11.77 27.63
C PRO A 186 21.03 -12.65 27.73
N PHE A 187 21.37 -13.37 26.66
CA PHE A 187 22.50 -14.28 26.58
C PHE A 187 23.16 -14.24 25.20
N SER A 188 24.46 -14.57 25.17
CA SER A 188 25.24 -14.76 23.94
C SER A 188 25.05 -16.15 23.35
N PRO A 189 25.39 -16.36 22.06
CA PRO A 189 25.32 -17.68 21.43
C PRO A 189 26.09 -18.79 22.15
N SER A 190 27.19 -18.45 22.83
CA SER A 190 28.00 -19.40 23.62
C SER A 190 27.23 -20.04 24.80
N HIS A 191 26.09 -19.48 25.20
CA HIS A 191 25.27 -19.96 26.31
C HIS A 191 23.92 -20.54 25.84
N GLU A 192 23.80 -20.91 24.56
CA GLU A 192 22.56 -21.45 23.97
C GLU A 192 22.02 -22.67 24.74
N ALA A 193 22.89 -23.59 25.16
CA ALA A 193 22.48 -24.80 25.89
C ALA A 193 21.79 -24.47 27.22
N GLN A 194 22.33 -23.52 27.98
CA GLN A 194 21.76 -23.10 29.27
C GLN A 194 20.50 -22.27 29.08
N ALA A 195 20.46 -21.39 28.08
CA ALA A 195 19.24 -20.65 27.73
C ALA A 195 18.10 -21.60 27.32
N MET A 196 18.42 -22.62 26.53
CA MET A 196 17.47 -23.68 26.15
C MET A 196 16.96 -24.45 27.36
N LEU A 197 17.82 -24.78 28.32
CA LEU A 197 17.42 -25.44 29.57
C LEU A 197 16.46 -24.57 30.37
N VAL A 198 16.77 -23.28 30.55
CA VAL A 198 15.91 -22.35 31.30
C VAL A 198 14.53 -22.23 30.64
N LEU A 199 14.48 -22.08 29.33
CA LEU A 199 13.22 -21.97 28.59
C LEU A 199 12.44 -23.29 28.55
N ASP A 200 13.11 -24.43 28.48
CA ASP A 200 12.47 -25.74 28.61
C ASP A 200 11.77 -25.86 29.97
N ARG A 201 12.43 -25.48 31.06
CA ARG A 201 11.86 -25.48 32.43
C ARG A 201 10.70 -24.50 32.56
N PHE A 202 10.80 -23.33 31.95
CA PHE A 202 9.73 -22.34 31.91
C PHE A 202 8.48 -22.89 31.19
N VAL A 203 8.66 -23.47 30.01
CA VAL A 203 7.55 -24.02 29.20
C VAL A 203 6.95 -25.27 29.84
N GLU A 204 7.79 -26.16 30.39
CA GLU A 204 7.37 -27.33 31.16
C GLU A 204 6.50 -26.93 32.36
N PHE A 205 6.94 -25.93 33.14
CA PHE A 205 6.19 -25.41 34.27
C PHE A 205 4.83 -24.86 33.83
N LEU A 206 4.81 -23.98 32.83
CA LEU A 206 3.56 -23.38 32.33
C LEU A 206 2.58 -24.43 31.79
N SER A 207 3.10 -25.51 31.20
CA SER A 207 2.28 -26.61 30.68
C SER A 207 1.67 -27.46 31.81
N ALA A 208 2.38 -27.59 32.94
CA ALA A 208 1.93 -28.35 34.10
C ALA A 208 0.87 -27.64 34.96
N LEU A 209 0.62 -26.35 34.73
CA LEU A 209 -0.36 -25.59 35.51
C LEU A 209 -1.79 -26.11 35.32
N HIS A 210 -2.47 -26.40 36.43
CA HIS A 210 -3.86 -26.88 36.45
C HIS A 210 -4.85 -25.89 35.78
N PHE A 211 -4.51 -24.61 35.69
CA PHE A 211 -5.33 -23.60 35.00
C PHE A 211 -5.58 -23.92 33.51
N ASN A 212 -4.67 -24.65 32.84
CA ASN A 212 -4.79 -24.98 31.42
C ASN A 212 -6.01 -25.84 31.08
N SER A 213 -6.50 -26.66 32.03
CA SER A 213 -7.69 -27.49 31.84
C SER A 213 -8.99 -26.84 32.32
N SER A 214 -8.89 -25.79 33.14
CA SER A 214 -10.04 -25.29 33.92
C SER A 214 -10.52 -23.92 33.50
N ILE A 215 -9.68 -23.13 32.82
CA ILE A 215 -10.08 -21.85 32.22
C ILE A 215 -10.48 -22.13 30.76
N PRO A 216 -11.74 -21.84 30.37
CA PRO A 216 -12.18 -22.07 29.01
C PRO A 216 -11.44 -21.16 28.00
N PRO A 217 -11.31 -21.58 26.73
CA PRO A 217 -10.84 -20.71 25.66
C PRO A 217 -11.74 -19.45 25.53
N GLY A 218 -11.16 -18.33 25.11
CA GLY A 218 -11.86 -17.03 25.04
C GLY A 218 -11.69 -16.14 26.27
N MET A 219 -11.25 -16.73 27.39
CA MET A 219 -10.94 -16.05 28.63
C MET A 219 -9.43 -15.80 28.76
N GLN A 220 -9.02 -14.86 29.62
CA GLN A 220 -7.61 -14.69 29.98
C GLN A 220 -7.09 -15.98 30.63
N ASN A 221 -6.17 -16.66 29.93
CA ASN A 221 -5.53 -17.91 30.31
C ASN A 221 -4.00 -17.81 30.18
N ILE A 222 -3.28 -18.89 30.46
CA ILE A 222 -1.81 -18.92 30.41
C ILE A 222 -1.27 -18.46 29.05
N GLN A 223 -1.86 -18.89 27.93
CA GLN A 223 -1.38 -18.51 26.60
C GLN A 223 -1.58 -17.03 26.32
N SER A 224 -2.69 -16.43 26.78
CA SER A 224 -2.91 -14.99 26.67
C SER A 224 -1.91 -14.17 27.49
N LEU A 225 -1.54 -14.67 28.69
CA LEU A 225 -0.56 -14.03 29.57
C LEU A 225 0.87 -14.16 29.03
N VAL A 226 1.23 -15.33 28.49
CA VAL A 226 2.50 -15.54 27.79
C VAL A 226 2.59 -14.63 26.57
N TRP A 227 1.51 -14.48 25.80
CA TRP A 227 1.49 -13.56 24.66
C TRP A 227 1.69 -12.10 25.09
N GLN A 228 0.99 -11.66 26.13
CA GLN A 228 1.18 -10.32 26.70
C GLN A 228 2.64 -10.11 27.14
N TYR A 229 3.19 -11.07 27.89
CA TYR A 229 4.58 -11.05 28.35
C TYR A 229 5.59 -11.06 27.18
N TYR A 230 5.29 -11.80 26.11
CA TYR A 230 6.12 -11.82 24.91
C TYR A 230 6.17 -10.43 24.25
N CYS A 231 5.02 -9.77 24.08
CA CYS A 231 4.94 -8.43 23.51
C CYS A 231 5.63 -7.36 24.37
N GLU A 232 5.45 -7.44 25.69
CA GLU A 232 5.92 -6.40 26.62
C GLU A 232 7.40 -6.56 27.00
N LYS A 233 7.89 -7.81 27.09
CA LYS A 233 9.21 -8.11 27.66
C LYS A 233 10.11 -8.86 26.69
N LEU A 234 9.63 -9.93 26.06
CA LEU A 234 10.53 -10.82 25.29
C LEU A 234 10.88 -10.30 23.90
N SER A 235 9.96 -9.58 23.26
CA SER A 235 10.09 -9.14 21.87
C SER A 235 10.69 -7.75 21.69
N ILE A 236 11.21 -7.12 22.74
CA ILE A 236 11.64 -5.71 22.70
C ILE A 236 12.92 -5.44 21.88
N LEU A 237 13.61 -6.49 21.41
CA LEU A 237 14.87 -6.35 20.67
C LEU A 237 14.66 -5.87 19.23
N THR A 238 15.64 -5.14 18.70
CA THR A 238 15.57 -4.57 17.33
C THR A 238 16.64 -5.11 16.36
N HIS A 239 17.85 -5.46 16.81
CA HIS A 239 18.96 -5.90 15.93
C HIS A 239 19.83 -7.01 16.56
N GLY A 240 20.49 -7.83 15.74
CA GLY A 240 21.43 -8.86 16.21
C GLY A 240 20.76 -9.98 17.03
N THR A 241 19.55 -10.38 16.63
CA THR A 241 18.61 -11.08 17.52
C THR A 241 18.34 -12.54 17.19
N GLN A 242 18.85 -13.04 16.06
CA GLN A 242 18.42 -14.30 15.48
C GLN A 242 18.56 -15.49 16.44
N HIS A 243 19.72 -15.66 17.09
CA HIS A 243 19.94 -16.78 18.02
C HIS A 243 18.96 -16.78 19.19
N TYR A 244 18.60 -15.60 19.70
CA TYR A 244 17.66 -15.45 20.80
C TYR A 244 16.22 -15.80 20.39
N TYR A 245 15.74 -15.27 19.26
CA TYR A 245 14.38 -15.58 18.80
C TYR A 245 14.24 -17.02 18.30
N ASP A 246 15.29 -17.62 17.72
CA ASP A 246 15.29 -19.04 17.33
C ASP A 246 15.10 -19.95 18.55
N ILE A 247 15.76 -19.63 19.68
CA ILE A 247 15.62 -20.36 20.95
C ILE A 247 14.22 -20.16 21.54
N LEU A 248 13.71 -18.92 21.59
CA LEU A 248 12.34 -18.65 22.04
C LEU A 248 11.31 -19.39 21.19
N GLU A 249 11.45 -19.35 19.88
CA GLU A 249 10.55 -20.00 18.93
C GLU A 249 10.50 -21.51 19.17
N ARG A 250 11.67 -22.17 19.28
CA ARG A 250 11.77 -23.61 19.52
C ARG A 250 11.03 -24.05 20.79
N GLN A 251 11.05 -23.22 21.83
CA GLN A 251 10.46 -23.57 23.13
C GLN A 251 9.01 -23.12 23.26
N LEU A 252 8.71 -21.85 23.02
CA LEU A 252 7.38 -21.29 23.22
C LEU A 252 6.33 -21.90 22.27
N VAL A 253 6.73 -22.39 21.09
CA VAL A 253 5.80 -23.03 20.15
C VAL A 253 5.16 -24.31 20.72
N ARG A 254 5.79 -24.93 21.73
CA ARG A 254 5.29 -26.16 22.38
C ARG A 254 4.06 -25.92 23.27
N LEU A 255 3.78 -24.67 23.63
CA LEU A 255 2.57 -24.32 24.38
C LEU A 255 1.32 -24.58 23.52
N ASN A 256 0.19 -24.86 24.19
CA ASN A 256 -1.08 -25.12 23.52
C ASN A 256 -1.72 -23.82 22.96
N TRP A 257 -1.20 -23.29 21.86
CA TRP A 257 -1.69 -22.07 21.23
C TRP A 257 -3.13 -22.14 20.71
N GLN A 258 -3.75 -23.33 20.64
CA GLN A 258 -5.18 -23.47 20.31
C GLN A 258 -6.08 -22.89 21.41
N ALA A 259 -5.59 -22.82 22.65
CA ALA A 259 -6.30 -22.19 23.76
C ALA A 259 -6.25 -20.66 23.71
N LEU A 260 -5.37 -20.06 22.90
CA LEU A 260 -5.31 -18.62 22.72
C LEU A 260 -6.44 -18.15 21.80
N TRP A 261 -7.42 -17.46 22.37
CA TRP A 261 -8.46 -16.78 21.62
C TRP A 261 -8.23 -15.27 21.75
N PRO A 262 -7.44 -14.67 20.85
CA PRO A 262 -6.96 -13.31 21.04
C PRO A 262 -8.12 -12.32 20.94
N SER A 263 -8.17 -11.38 21.88
CA SER A 263 -9.00 -10.17 21.75
C SER A 263 -8.44 -9.27 20.64
N ARG A 264 -9.22 -8.28 20.20
CA ARG A 264 -8.73 -7.29 19.23
C ARG A 264 -7.45 -6.61 19.71
N LEU A 265 -7.37 -6.25 21.00
CA LEU A 265 -6.17 -5.65 21.61
C LEU A 265 -4.94 -6.57 21.46
N ALA A 266 -5.12 -7.87 21.66
CA ALA A 266 -4.04 -8.85 21.51
C ALA A 266 -3.57 -8.97 20.05
N ILE A 267 -4.46 -8.84 19.07
CA ILE A 267 -4.12 -8.81 17.64
C ILE A 267 -3.39 -7.51 17.29
N THR A 268 -3.84 -6.36 17.79
CA THR A 268 -3.12 -5.09 17.60
C THR A 268 -1.72 -5.14 18.21
N ALA A 269 -1.53 -5.87 19.32
CA ALA A 269 -0.21 -6.15 19.86
C ALA A 269 0.63 -7.03 18.91
N MET A 270 0.03 -7.98 18.20
CA MET A 270 0.72 -8.75 17.12
C MET A 270 1.15 -7.83 15.99
N GLU A 271 0.27 -6.93 15.53
CA GLU A 271 0.59 -5.96 14.49
C GLU A 271 1.76 -5.07 14.91
N THR A 272 1.69 -4.51 16.12
CA THR A 272 2.73 -3.64 16.69
C THR A 272 4.06 -4.40 16.84
N CYS A 273 4.00 -5.66 17.29
CA CYS A 273 5.17 -6.52 17.41
C CYS A 273 5.85 -6.73 16.05
N LEU A 274 5.08 -7.10 15.02
CA LEU A 274 5.59 -7.31 13.67
C LEU A 274 6.05 -6.02 12.97
N ASP A 275 5.51 -4.87 13.35
CA ASP A 275 5.82 -3.58 12.72
C ASP A 275 7.05 -2.88 13.31
N THR A 276 7.27 -3.02 14.62
CA THR A 276 8.25 -2.22 15.38
C THR A 276 9.42 -3.02 15.96
N ARG A 277 9.29 -4.34 16.07
CA ARG A 277 10.33 -5.19 16.68
C ARG A 277 11.22 -5.84 15.60
N SER A 278 12.22 -6.60 16.04
CA SER A 278 13.08 -7.36 15.13
C SER A 278 12.28 -8.29 14.23
N GLN A 279 12.67 -8.34 12.94
CA GLN A 279 12.06 -9.21 11.93
C GLN A 279 12.20 -10.70 12.27
N ASP A 280 13.18 -11.09 13.09
CA ASP A 280 13.35 -12.49 13.53
C ASP A 280 12.19 -12.97 14.42
N CYS A 281 11.41 -12.06 15.02
CA CYS A 281 10.26 -12.44 15.84
C CYS A 281 9.08 -12.98 15.01
N ALA A 282 9.02 -12.67 13.71
CA ALA A 282 7.89 -12.98 12.86
C ALA A 282 7.67 -14.49 12.67
N SER A 283 8.75 -15.28 12.66
CA SER A 283 8.66 -16.75 12.52
C SER A 283 7.82 -17.38 13.63
N PHE A 284 8.09 -17.01 14.89
CA PHE A 284 7.31 -17.48 16.03
C PHE A 284 5.85 -16.98 15.98
N VAL A 285 5.63 -15.70 15.63
CA VAL A 285 4.27 -15.15 15.53
C VAL A 285 3.46 -15.88 14.45
N SER A 286 4.05 -16.19 13.28
CA SER A 286 3.38 -17.02 12.27
C SER A 286 3.00 -18.39 12.78
N GLN A 287 3.90 -19.04 13.52
CA GLN A 287 3.65 -20.35 14.10
C GLN A 287 2.49 -20.33 15.10
N MET A 288 2.40 -19.28 15.93
CA MET A 288 1.28 -19.08 16.84
C MET A 288 -0.01 -18.80 16.06
N VAL A 289 0.00 -17.83 15.12
CA VAL A 289 -1.17 -17.44 14.32
C VAL A 289 -1.74 -18.63 13.54
N ALA A 290 -0.90 -19.49 12.97
CA ALA A 290 -1.36 -20.68 12.23
C ALA A 290 -2.05 -21.74 13.12
N ARG A 291 -1.85 -21.71 14.44
CA ARG A 291 -2.40 -22.68 15.40
C ARG A 291 -3.67 -22.18 16.11
N ILE A 292 -4.00 -20.89 15.99
CA ILE A 292 -5.21 -20.31 16.59
C ILE A 292 -6.45 -20.76 15.79
N PRO A 293 -7.54 -21.20 16.47
CA PRO A 293 -8.76 -21.68 15.80
C PRO A 293 -9.65 -20.53 15.31
N TRP A 294 -9.15 -19.78 14.33
CA TRP A 294 -9.80 -18.56 13.82
C TRP A 294 -11.25 -18.76 13.36
N SER A 295 -11.56 -19.88 12.71
CA SER A 295 -12.92 -20.19 12.25
C SER A 295 -13.91 -20.30 13.42
N THR A 296 -13.54 -21.03 14.47
CA THR A 296 -14.34 -21.18 15.69
C THR A 296 -14.53 -19.83 16.40
N ILE A 297 -13.44 -19.06 16.55
CA ILE A 297 -13.51 -17.74 17.20
C ILE A 297 -14.51 -16.85 16.45
N MET A 298 -14.36 -16.71 15.13
CA MET A 298 -15.23 -15.84 14.32
C MET A 298 -16.71 -16.25 14.35
N GLN A 299 -17.01 -17.54 14.48
CA GLN A 299 -18.39 -18.04 14.60
C GLN A 299 -19.05 -17.62 15.91
N THR A 300 -18.27 -17.46 16.99
CA THR A 300 -18.78 -17.05 18.31
C THR A 300 -18.88 -15.53 18.48
N MET A 301 -18.31 -14.74 17.56
CA MET A 301 -18.30 -13.28 17.66
C MET A 301 -19.59 -12.63 17.15
N HIS A 302 -20.02 -11.58 17.87
CA HIS A 302 -21.11 -10.70 17.43
C HIS A 302 -20.80 -10.06 16.07
N GLU A 303 -21.83 -9.92 15.23
CA GLU A 303 -21.66 -9.44 13.85
C GLU A 303 -21.00 -8.06 13.77
N ASP A 304 -21.38 -7.14 14.67
CA ASP A 304 -20.89 -5.75 14.66
C ASP A 304 -19.40 -5.60 14.99
N SER A 305 -18.85 -6.50 15.82
CA SER A 305 -17.42 -6.46 16.19
C SER A 305 -16.52 -7.17 15.18
N ARG A 306 -17.10 -8.00 14.31
CA ARG A 306 -16.38 -8.87 13.38
C ARG A 306 -15.56 -8.10 12.33
N PRO A 307 -16.05 -7.02 11.69
CA PRO A 307 -15.28 -6.33 10.65
C PRO A 307 -13.97 -5.76 11.16
N SER A 308 -13.99 -5.09 12.31
CA SER A 308 -12.78 -4.47 12.86
C SER A 308 -11.80 -5.52 13.40
N TYR A 309 -12.30 -6.65 13.92
CA TYR A 309 -11.47 -7.79 14.27
C TYR A 309 -10.77 -8.40 13.04
N LEU A 310 -11.51 -8.59 11.95
CA LEU A 310 -10.97 -9.07 10.67
C LEU A 310 -9.93 -8.10 10.09
N ALA A 311 -10.13 -6.79 10.25
CA ALA A 311 -9.18 -5.78 9.80
C ALA A 311 -7.81 -5.93 10.47
N SER A 312 -7.78 -6.01 11.82
CA SER A 312 -6.52 -6.22 12.56
C SER A 312 -5.88 -7.57 12.22
N LEU A 313 -6.68 -8.64 12.07
CA LEU A 313 -6.13 -9.94 11.67
C LEU A 313 -5.50 -9.87 10.27
N PHE A 314 -6.15 -9.20 9.32
CA PHE A 314 -5.61 -9.02 7.98
C PHE A 314 -4.29 -8.23 8.00
N GLY A 315 -4.19 -7.18 8.82
CA GLY A 315 -2.95 -6.43 9.02
C GLY A 315 -1.79 -7.26 9.59
N VAL A 316 -2.08 -8.26 10.44
CA VAL A 316 -1.09 -9.27 10.86
C VAL A 316 -0.69 -10.16 9.68
N LEU A 317 -1.65 -10.72 8.94
CA LEU A 317 -1.39 -11.64 7.83
C LEU A 317 -0.54 -11.01 6.72
N VAL A 318 -0.80 -9.74 6.38
CA VAL A 318 0.01 -8.95 5.44
C VAL A 318 1.47 -8.87 5.87
N ARG A 319 1.73 -8.61 7.16
CA ARG A 319 3.09 -8.53 7.70
C ARG A 319 3.77 -9.88 7.75
N LEU A 320 3.05 -10.95 8.09
CA LEU A 320 3.59 -12.30 8.06
C LEU A 320 3.98 -12.69 6.63
N ALA A 321 3.12 -12.42 5.64
CA ALA A 321 3.36 -12.76 4.24
C ALA A 321 4.48 -11.95 3.56
N SER A 322 4.97 -10.88 4.20
CA SER A 322 6.02 -10.01 3.65
C SER A 322 7.30 -10.73 3.23
N ARG A 323 7.65 -11.86 3.88
CA ARG A 323 8.86 -12.64 3.58
C ARG A 323 8.61 -14.11 3.80
N SER A 324 9.13 -14.96 2.91
CA SER A 324 9.01 -16.42 3.03
C SER A 324 9.51 -16.94 4.38
N ARG A 325 10.68 -16.45 4.83
CA ARG A 325 11.29 -16.83 6.12
C ARG A 325 10.35 -16.67 7.32
N ASN A 326 9.39 -15.74 7.27
CA ASN A 326 8.44 -15.54 8.36
C ASN A 326 7.48 -16.73 8.52
N TYR A 327 7.22 -17.50 7.46
CA TYR A 327 6.19 -18.55 7.47
C TYR A 327 6.66 -19.88 6.88
N ASP A 328 7.94 -20.04 6.50
CA ASP A 328 8.46 -21.28 5.89
C ASP A 328 8.11 -22.54 6.69
N LYS A 329 8.15 -22.48 8.03
CA LYS A 329 7.83 -23.60 8.93
C LYS A 329 6.34 -23.95 8.99
N VAL A 330 5.46 -23.03 8.60
CA VAL A 330 3.98 -23.18 8.67
C VAL A 330 3.31 -22.77 7.36
N ARG A 331 4.03 -22.87 6.23
CA ARG A 331 3.59 -22.38 4.92
C ARG A 331 2.23 -22.95 4.53
N ALA A 332 2.04 -24.26 4.69
CA ALA A 332 0.79 -24.94 4.34
C ALA A 332 -0.38 -24.45 5.20
N SER A 333 -0.21 -24.42 6.53
CA SER A 333 -1.25 -24.00 7.47
C SER A 333 -1.61 -22.51 7.32
N LEU A 334 -0.62 -21.65 7.09
CA LEU A 334 -0.88 -20.23 6.87
C LEU A 334 -1.59 -20.00 5.53
N LEU A 335 -1.18 -20.70 4.48
CA LEU A 335 -1.86 -20.64 3.17
C LEU A 335 -3.31 -21.13 3.27
N GLU A 336 -3.56 -22.23 3.99
CA GLU A 336 -4.91 -22.75 4.24
C GLU A 336 -5.77 -21.73 5.01
N LEU A 337 -5.20 -21.08 6.04
CA LEU A 337 -5.86 -20.02 6.77
C LEU A 337 -6.23 -18.85 5.84
N VAL A 338 -5.29 -18.31 5.07
CA VAL A 338 -5.55 -17.18 4.17
C VAL A 338 -6.55 -17.57 3.07
N LYS A 339 -6.51 -18.80 2.55
CA LYS A 339 -7.51 -19.33 1.61
C LYS A 339 -8.90 -19.42 2.25
N SER A 340 -9.01 -19.93 3.47
CA SER A 340 -10.32 -20.01 4.15
C SER A 340 -10.91 -18.62 4.41
N LEU A 341 -10.06 -17.68 4.78
CA LEU A 341 -10.41 -16.28 4.99
C LEU A 341 -10.81 -15.60 3.67
N SER A 342 -10.17 -15.91 2.56
CA SER A 342 -10.51 -15.32 1.26
C SER A 342 -11.87 -15.74 0.73
N LEU A 343 -12.42 -16.86 1.19
CA LEU A 343 -13.78 -17.30 0.80
C LEU A 343 -14.89 -16.49 1.47
N ARG A 344 -14.58 -15.71 2.52
CA ARG A 344 -15.59 -14.89 3.19
C ARG A 344 -16.17 -13.81 2.27
N ALA A 345 -17.43 -13.47 2.51
CA ALA A 345 -18.18 -12.45 1.77
C ALA A 345 -18.28 -11.10 2.51
N ASP A 346 -18.02 -11.07 3.82
CA ASP A 346 -18.23 -9.91 4.69
C ASP A 346 -17.02 -8.95 4.78
N TRP A 347 -15.99 -9.15 3.96
CA TRP A 347 -14.83 -8.26 3.88
C TRP A 347 -15.19 -6.83 3.52
N ASN A 348 -16.24 -6.63 2.71
CA ASN A 348 -16.71 -5.29 2.33
C ASN A 348 -17.33 -4.51 3.50
N ARG A 349 -17.62 -5.14 4.65
CA ARG A 349 -18.14 -4.49 5.86
C ARG A 349 -17.08 -3.76 6.70
N ILE A 350 -15.79 -3.94 6.42
CA ILE A 350 -14.70 -3.22 7.11
C ILE A 350 -14.89 -1.70 6.94
N SER A 351 -14.60 -0.89 7.96
CA SER A 351 -14.78 0.58 7.84
C SER A 351 -13.74 1.20 6.89
N PRO A 352 -14.00 2.38 6.30
CA PRO A 352 -12.98 3.13 5.55
C PRO A 352 -11.72 3.43 6.37
N GLU A 353 -11.86 3.72 7.66
CA GLU A 353 -10.76 3.99 8.58
C GLU A 353 -9.84 2.78 8.75
N ASP A 354 -10.43 1.60 9.00
CA ASP A 354 -9.69 0.36 9.10
C ASP A 354 -9.06 -0.03 7.75
N ALA A 355 -9.74 0.22 6.62
CA ALA A 355 -9.20 0.01 5.28
C ALA A 355 -7.99 0.91 4.99
N MET A 356 -7.95 2.14 5.51
CA MET A 356 -6.80 3.05 5.41
C MET A 356 -5.62 2.54 6.24
N ASN A 357 -5.84 1.98 7.43
CA ASN A 357 -4.77 1.38 8.22
C ASN A 357 -4.18 0.14 7.50
N ILE A 358 -5.04 -0.64 6.84
CA ILE A 358 -4.64 -1.78 6.03
C ILE A 358 -3.85 -1.34 4.80
N SER A 359 -4.27 -0.29 4.08
CA SER A 359 -3.55 0.20 2.89
C SER A 359 -2.10 0.59 3.21
N LEU A 360 -1.90 1.24 4.36
CA LEU A 360 -0.58 1.58 4.88
C LEU A 360 0.25 0.32 5.20
N ALA A 361 -0.36 -0.68 5.83
CA ALA A 361 0.31 -1.95 6.14
C ALA A 361 0.70 -2.72 4.87
N VAL A 362 -0.20 -2.81 3.88
CA VAL A 362 0.03 -3.44 2.57
C VAL A 362 1.18 -2.74 1.84
N THR A 363 1.10 -1.42 1.72
CA THR A 363 2.14 -0.63 1.06
C THR A 363 3.48 -0.81 1.76
N LYS A 364 3.54 -0.74 3.10
CA LYS A 364 4.81 -0.82 3.85
C LYS A 364 5.43 -2.22 3.82
N SER A 365 4.62 -3.27 3.88
CA SER A 365 5.09 -4.62 4.21
C SER A 365 5.27 -5.54 3.00
N LEU A 366 4.46 -5.41 1.94
CA LEU A 366 4.55 -6.33 0.82
C LEU A 366 5.86 -6.14 0.01
N PRO A 367 6.42 -7.22 -0.56
CA PRO A 367 7.58 -7.17 -1.45
C PRO A 367 7.40 -6.25 -2.67
N SER A 368 8.50 -5.75 -3.21
CA SER A 368 8.52 -4.91 -4.42
C SER A 368 8.01 -5.64 -5.67
N ASP A 369 8.18 -6.95 -5.74
CA ASP A 369 7.72 -7.82 -6.84
C ASP A 369 6.31 -8.38 -6.62
N SER A 370 5.59 -7.93 -5.59
CA SER A 370 4.26 -8.44 -5.24
C SER A 370 3.21 -8.27 -6.34
N LEU A 371 3.38 -7.31 -7.25
CA LEU A 371 2.45 -7.13 -8.38
C LEU A 371 2.87 -7.91 -9.62
N SER A 372 4.18 -8.04 -9.87
CA SER A 372 4.73 -8.63 -11.10
C SER A 372 4.87 -10.14 -10.99
N ASN A 373 5.19 -10.66 -9.80
CA ASN A 373 5.38 -12.09 -9.55
C ASN A 373 4.93 -12.47 -8.12
N PRO A 374 3.62 -12.36 -7.81
CA PRO A 374 3.14 -12.68 -6.48
C PRO A 374 3.33 -14.16 -6.15
N ILE A 375 3.95 -14.44 -5.00
CA ILE A 375 3.94 -15.76 -4.39
C ILE A 375 2.50 -16.09 -3.97
N GLU A 376 2.12 -17.37 -4.01
CA GLU A 376 0.74 -17.85 -3.76
C GLU A 376 0.04 -17.20 -2.56
N ILE A 377 0.69 -17.09 -1.39
CA ILE A 377 0.08 -16.45 -0.21
C ILE A 377 -0.22 -14.97 -0.46
N VAL A 378 0.68 -14.24 -1.12
CA VAL A 378 0.51 -12.83 -1.48
C VAL A 378 -0.64 -12.67 -2.47
N SER A 379 -0.78 -13.57 -3.46
CA SER A 379 -1.91 -13.57 -4.39
C SER A 379 -3.25 -13.69 -3.66
N VAL A 380 -3.35 -14.58 -2.66
CA VAL A 380 -4.60 -14.74 -1.88
C VAL A 380 -4.85 -13.53 -0.98
N ILE A 381 -3.80 -12.91 -0.42
CA ILE A 381 -3.91 -11.65 0.33
C ILE A 381 -4.43 -10.52 -0.56
N GLN A 382 -3.95 -10.40 -1.79
CA GLN A 382 -4.45 -9.41 -2.77
C GLN A 382 -5.93 -9.63 -3.11
N VAL A 383 -6.40 -10.88 -3.16
CA VAL A 383 -7.83 -11.19 -3.33
C VAL A 383 -8.66 -10.68 -2.15
N ILE A 384 -8.20 -10.89 -0.91
CA ILE A 384 -8.86 -10.35 0.27
C ILE A 384 -8.85 -8.81 0.22
N TRP A 385 -7.70 -8.21 -0.08
CA TRP A 385 -7.55 -6.75 -0.19
C TRP A 385 -8.55 -6.15 -1.19
N ARG A 386 -8.69 -6.73 -2.39
CA ARG A 386 -9.71 -6.31 -3.38
C ARG A 386 -11.13 -6.33 -2.82
N LYS A 387 -11.48 -7.34 -2.01
CA LYS A 387 -12.80 -7.43 -1.37
C LYS A 387 -12.99 -6.38 -0.27
N ILE A 388 -11.98 -6.16 0.56
CA ILE A 388 -12.00 -5.10 1.61
C ILE A 388 -12.25 -3.75 0.96
N SER A 389 -11.58 -3.49 -0.16
CA SER A 389 -11.63 -2.23 -0.88
C SER A 389 -12.86 -2.05 -1.78
N CYS A 390 -13.82 -3.00 -1.77
CA CYS A 390 -14.96 -2.97 -2.68
C CYS A 390 -14.56 -2.90 -4.16
N PHE A 391 -13.37 -3.39 -4.51
CA PHE A 391 -12.83 -3.40 -5.87
C PHE A 391 -13.23 -4.69 -6.59
N VAL A 392 -14.54 -4.89 -6.71
CA VAL A 392 -15.19 -6.07 -7.31
C VAL A 392 -16.26 -5.60 -8.29
N ALA A 393 -16.37 -6.28 -9.43
CA ALA A 393 -17.38 -5.95 -10.42
C ALA A 393 -18.80 -6.05 -9.83
N ARG A 394 -19.67 -5.11 -10.22
CA ARG A 394 -21.08 -5.02 -9.79
C ARG A 394 -21.32 -4.71 -8.31
N GLU A 395 -20.30 -4.25 -7.57
CA GLU A 395 -20.53 -3.70 -6.24
C GLU A 395 -21.43 -2.44 -6.34
N PRO A 396 -22.50 -2.32 -5.53
CA PRO A 396 -23.33 -1.12 -5.51
C PRO A 396 -22.53 0.14 -5.17
N PHE A 397 -22.82 1.23 -5.87
CA PHE A 397 -22.22 2.52 -5.56
C PHE A 397 -22.67 3.00 -4.17
N SER A 398 -21.68 3.42 -3.38
CA SER A 398 -21.83 4.18 -2.14
C SER A 398 -20.59 5.05 -1.97
N GLU A 399 -20.68 6.14 -1.21
CA GLU A 399 -19.50 6.97 -0.89
C GLU A 399 -18.41 6.16 -0.17
N ILE A 400 -18.82 5.22 0.68
CA ILE A 400 -17.94 4.29 1.40
C ILE A 400 -17.18 3.38 0.42
N SER A 401 -17.88 2.76 -0.53
CA SER A 401 -17.23 1.89 -1.53
C SER A 401 -16.31 2.68 -2.45
N LEU A 402 -16.67 3.90 -2.83
CA LEU A 402 -15.81 4.78 -3.62
C LEU A 402 -14.51 5.15 -2.88
N GLN A 403 -14.60 5.57 -1.61
CA GLN A 403 -13.43 5.90 -0.78
C GLN A 403 -12.47 4.71 -0.70
N LYS A 404 -13.00 3.51 -0.50
CA LYS A 404 -12.22 2.27 -0.45
C LYS A 404 -11.58 1.89 -1.78
N GLN A 405 -12.27 2.11 -2.91
CA GLN A 405 -11.70 1.89 -4.25
C GLN A 405 -10.56 2.88 -4.54
N ILE A 406 -10.67 4.13 -4.09
CA ILE A 406 -9.59 5.13 -4.15
C ILE A 406 -8.37 4.62 -3.37
N LEU A 407 -8.57 4.13 -2.13
CA LEU A 407 -7.49 3.55 -1.32
C LEU A 407 -6.81 2.36 -2.00
N TRP A 408 -7.58 1.52 -2.70
CA TRP A 408 -7.03 0.41 -3.47
C TRP A 408 -6.06 0.91 -4.55
N ILE A 409 -6.49 1.85 -5.39
CA ILE A 409 -5.63 2.40 -6.46
C ILE A 409 -4.39 3.06 -5.88
N GLN A 410 -4.53 3.86 -4.83
CA GLN A 410 -3.38 4.49 -4.18
C GLN A 410 -2.36 3.46 -3.67
N THR A 411 -2.84 2.35 -3.12
CA THR A 411 -2.01 1.24 -2.63
C THR A 411 -1.30 0.53 -3.79
N GLU A 412 -2.03 0.16 -4.84
CA GLU A 412 -1.47 -0.54 -6.00
C GLU A 412 -0.45 0.34 -6.74
N CYS A 413 -0.75 1.64 -6.93
CA CYS A 413 0.20 2.59 -7.49
C CYS A 413 1.45 2.75 -6.62
N ALA A 414 1.31 2.77 -5.29
CA ALA A 414 2.46 2.85 -4.39
C ALA A 414 3.32 1.57 -4.40
N LEU A 415 2.70 0.38 -4.49
CA LEU A 415 3.41 -0.88 -4.66
C LEU A 415 4.12 -0.94 -6.02
N LEU A 416 3.46 -0.47 -7.08
CA LEU A 416 4.03 -0.40 -8.43
C LEU A 416 5.30 0.45 -8.45
N LEU A 417 5.30 1.60 -7.77
CA LEU A 417 6.48 2.47 -7.68
C LEU A 417 7.65 1.88 -6.85
N LYS A 418 7.42 0.79 -6.11
CA LYS A 418 8.48 0.04 -5.42
C LYS A 418 9.09 -1.06 -6.29
N ALA A 419 8.42 -1.46 -7.37
CA ALA A 419 8.89 -2.52 -8.25
C ALA A 419 10.09 -2.08 -9.08
N GLU A 420 10.79 -3.05 -9.66
CA GLU A 420 11.88 -2.77 -10.60
C GLU A 420 11.36 -2.01 -11.83
N PRO A 421 12.04 -0.95 -12.31
CA PRO A 421 11.55 -0.11 -13.41
C PRO A 421 11.17 -0.87 -14.69
N SER A 422 11.82 -2.01 -14.96
CA SER A 422 11.51 -2.86 -16.12
C SER A 422 10.18 -3.61 -16.03
N GLN A 423 9.65 -3.81 -14.81
CA GLN A 423 8.40 -4.53 -14.57
C GLN A 423 7.19 -3.60 -14.51
N ILE A 424 7.43 -2.33 -14.19
CA ILE A 424 6.40 -1.31 -13.96
C ILE A 424 5.43 -1.16 -15.17
N PRO A 425 5.88 -1.02 -16.43
CA PRO A 425 4.96 -0.79 -17.55
C PRO A 425 3.94 -1.92 -17.76
N ALA A 426 4.36 -3.19 -17.64
CA ALA A 426 3.48 -4.33 -17.81
C ALA A 426 2.44 -4.43 -16.68
N ALA A 427 2.87 -4.24 -15.43
CA ALA A 427 1.97 -4.22 -14.28
C ALA A 427 1.00 -3.03 -14.32
N TYR A 428 1.45 -1.86 -14.77
CA TYR A 428 0.58 -0.69 -14.98
C TYR A 428 -0.50 -0.96 -16.03
N ASN A 429 -0.15 -1.59 -17.15
CA ASN A 429 -1.14 -1.94 -18.17
C ASN A 429 -2.20 -2.94 -17.64
N SER A 430 -1.79 -3.92 -16.81
CA SER A 430 -2.73 -4.80 -16.12
C SER A 430 -3.66 -4.02 -15.17
N LEU A 431 -3.11 -3.06 -14.43
CA LEU A 431 -3.89 -2.21 -13.54
C LEU A 431 -4.92 -1.36 -14.31
N ILE A 432 -4.55 -0.77 -15.46
CA ILE A 432 -5.50 -0.04 -16.32
C ILE A 432 -6.66 -0.96 -16.73
N SER A 433 -6.36 -2.19 -17.14
CA SER A 433 -7.38 -3.19 -17.54
C SER A 433 -8.35 -3.52 -16.40
N ASP A 434 -7.85 -3.70 -15.18
CA ASP A 434 -8.66 -3.96 -13.99
C ASP A 434 -9.60 -2.79 -13.67
N VAL A 435 -9.09 -1.55 -13.70
CA VAL A 435 -9.91 -0.35 -13.48
C VAL A 435 -10.92 -0.14 -14.59
N ASN A 436 -10.56 -0.38 -15.85
CA ASN A 436 -11.49 -0.30 -16.96
C ASN A 436 -12.65 -1.30 -16.81
N SER A 437 -12.34 -2.52 -16.38
CA SER A 437 -13.34 -3.56 -16.14
C SER A 437 -14.32 -3.17 -15.04
N LEU A 438 -13.83 -2.52 -13.98
CA LEU A 438 -14.69 -1.99 -12.92
C LEU A 438 -15.52 -0.79 -13.40
N ALA A 439 -14.90 0.17 -14.08
CA ALA A 439 -15.54 1.37 -14.60
C ALA A 439 -16.72 1.04 -15.54
N THR A 440 -16.55 0.01 -16.39
CA THR A 440 -17.57 -0.45 -17.34
C THR A 440 -18.84 -0.95 -16.64
N ASN A 441 -18.71 -1.48 -15.43
CA ASN A 441 -19.82 -2.01 -14.64
C ASN A 441 -20.28 -1.06 -13.53
N HIS A 442 -19.72 0.15 -13.44
CA HIS A 442 -19.99 1.07 -12.34
C HIS A 442 -21.28 1.86 -12.57
N SER A 443 -22.15 1.92 -11.56
CA SER A 443 -23.47 2.58 -11.70
C SER A 443 -23.39 4.11 -11.74
N ASN A 444 -22.32 4.72 -11.23
CA ASN A 444 -22.10 6.17 -11.25
C ASN A 444 -20.70 6.51 -11.78
N LEU A 445 -20.56 6.65 -13.10
CA LEU A 445 -19.28 6.94 -13.72
C LEU A 445 -18.73 8.34 -13.35
N ARG A 446 -19.61 9.28 -13.00
CA ARG A 446 -19.21 10.64 -12.63
C ARG A 446 -18.43 10.67 -11.32
N GLU A 447 -18.83 9.89 -10.32
CA GLU A 447 -18.07 9.77 -9.08
C GLU A 447 -16.84 8.87 -9.25
N PHE A 448 -16.96 7.81 -10.06
CA PHE A 448 -15.84 6.90 -10.36
C PHE A 448 -14.62 7.59 -10.97
N ARG A 449 -14.78 8.77 -11.56
CA ARG A 449 -13.66 9.59 -12.06
C ARG A 449 -12.55 9.79 -11.02
N LEU A 450 -12.90 9.82 -9.73
CA LEU A 450 -11.93 9.97 -8.64
C LEU A 450 -11.02 8.74 -8.52
N VAL A 451 -11.54 7.54 -8.78
CA VAL A 451 -10.74 6.31 -8.86
C VAL A 451 -9.81 6.36 -10.07
N THR A 452 -10.33 6.77 -11.25
CA THR A 452 -9.49 6.94 -12.45
C THR A 452 -8.41 8.00 -12.25
N ARG A 453 -8.70 9.08 -11.52
CA ARG A 453 -7.74 10.15 -11.23
C ARG A 453 -6.50 9.62 -10.52
N GLU A 454 -6.65 8.68 -9.59
CA GLU A 454 -5.49 8.14 -8.84
C GLU A 454 -4.54 7.32 -9.73
N LEU A 455 -5.05 6.71 -10.81
CA LEU A 455 -4.20 6.03 -11.80
C LEU A 455 -3.26 6.99 -12.53
N THR A 456 -3.73 8.19 -12.85
CA THR A 456 -2.91 9.19 -13.55
C THR A 456 -2.12 10.06 -12.59
N ALA A 457 -2.63 10.26 -11.37
CA ALA A 457 -1.98 11.07 -10.33
C ALA A 457 -0.63 10.49 -9.89
N MET A 458 -0.39 9.18 -10.04
CA MET A 458 0.90 8.58 -9.72
C MET A 458 2.05 9.12 -10.58
N TRP A 459 1.78 9.62 -11.79
CA TRP A 459 2.82 10.12 -12.71
C TRP A 459 3.57 11.32 -12.16
N LYS A 460 2.93 12.08 -11.25
CA LYS A 460 3.56 13.22 -10.58
C LYS A 460 4.68 12.82 -9.62
N ASN A 461 4.73 11.55 -9.22
CA ASN A 461 5.72 11.00 -8.29
C ASN A 461 6.87 10.29 -9.02
N ILE A 462 6.91 10.32 -10.36
CA ILE A 462 7.93 9.64 -11.16
C ILE A 462 9.02 10.63 -11.54
N GLU A 463 10.22 10.43 -10.98
CA GLU A 463 11.39 11.28 -11.27
C GLU A 463 12.09 10.87 -12.57
N ASN A 464 12.00 9.60 -12.97
CA ASN A 464 12.64 9.09 -14.19
C ASN A 464 11.78 9.43 -15.42
N GLU A 465 12.25 10.37 -16.25
CA GLU A 465 11.54 10.83 -17.45
C GLU A 465 11.20 9.69 -18.42
N ASN A 466 12.12 8.75 -18.68
CA ASN A 466 11.89 7.63 -19.60
C ASN A 466 10.78 6.70 -19.11
N LEU A 467 10.74 6.45 -17.79
CA LEU A 467 9.67 5.66 -17.19
C LEU A 467 8.34 6.40 -17.26
N GLY A 468 8.33 7.70 -16.97
CA GLY A 468 7.15 8.56 -17.10
C GLY A 468 6.58 8.55 -18.51
N GLU A 469 7.43 8.73 -19.53
CA GLU A 469 7.04 8.64 -20.94
C GLU A 469 6.49 7.26 -21.31
N SER A 470 7.11 6.18 -20.80
CA SER A 470 6.64 4.81 -21.02
C SER A 470 5.23 4.59 -20.46
N LEU A 471 4.94 5.05 -19.23
CA LEU A 471 3.62 4.91 -18.63
C LEU A 471 2.54 5.74 -19.35
N VAL A 472 2.88 6.96 -19.76
CA VAL A 472 1.98 7.78 -20.57
C VAL A 472 1.70 7.11 -21.91
N SER A 473 2.72 6.52 -22.56
CA SER A 473 2.56 5.76 -23.80
C SER A 473 1.60 4.59 -23.60
N GLN A 474 1.81 3.76 -22.58
CA GLN A 474 0.94 2.63 -22.24
C GLN A 474 -0.51 3.06 -22.02
N TRP A 475 -0.73 4.14 -21.26
CA TRP A 475 -2.06 4.71 -21.08
C TRP A 475 -2.71 5.11 -22.41
N THR A 476 -1.99 5.85 -23.26
CA THR A 476 -2.51 6.32 -24.55
C THR A 476 -2.73 5.19 -25.56
N GLU A 477 -1.89 4.16 -25.56
CA GLU A 477 -2.04 2.97 -26.39
C GLU A 477 -3.28 2.17 -25.96
N TYR A 478 -3.47 1.97 -24.65
CA TYR A 478 -4.62 1.25 -24.10
C TYR A 478 -5.94 1.91 -24.48
N VAL A 479 -6.09 3.22 -24.27
CA VAL A 479 -7.34 3.93 -24.58
C VAL A 479 -7.61 4.03 -26.09
N THR A 480 -6.56 4.07 -26.90
CA THR A 480 -6.70 4.04 -28.38
C THR A 480 -7.17 2.68 -28.86
N ALA A 481 -6.67 1.59 -28.25
CA ALA A 481 -7.11 0.23 -28.54
C ALA A 481 -8.53 -0.07 -28.02
N ASN A 482 -8.99 0.66 -26.99
CA ASN A 482 -10.27 0.46 -26.33
C ASN A 482 -11.14 1.75 -26.36
N PRO A 483 -11.63 2.18 -27.54
CA PRO A 483 -12.33 3.46 -27.69
C PRO A 483 -13.66 3.55 -26.93
N SER A 484 -14.26 2.41 -26.58
CA SER A 484 -15.47 2.34 -25.74
C SER A 484 -15.17 2.38 -24.24
N SER A 485 -13.90 2.48 -23.83
CA SER A 485 -13.50 2.54 -22.42
C SER A 485 -14.08 3.78 -21.73
N PRO A 486 -14.76 3.61 -20.58
CA PRO A 486 -15.21 4.74 -19.77
C PRO A 486 -14.04 5.62 -19.26
N LEU A 487 -12.83 5.06 -19.21
CA LEU A 487 -11.63 5.76 -18.74
C LEU A 487 -11.33 6.99 -19.58
N ILE A 488 -11.71 6.99 -20.86
CA ILE A 488 -11.50 8.13 -21.75
C ILE A 488 -12.21 9.37 -21.21
N LEU A 489 -13.51 9.25 -20.92
CA LEU A 489 -14.33 10.37 -20.45
C LEU A 489 -13.95 10.79 -19.03
N THR A 490 -13.68 9.82 -18.13
CA THR A 490 -13.26 10.15 -16.77
C THR A 490 -11.91 10.87 -16.74
N SER A 491 -10.96 10.51 -17.61
CA SER A 491 -9.64 11.14 -17.65
C SER A 491 -9.66 12.53 -18.31
N LEU A 492 -10.56 12.79 -19.27
CA LEU A 492 -10.81 14.15 -19.76
C LEU A 492 -11.21 15.10 -18.61
N ASN A 493 -11.85 14.58 -17.56
CA ASN A 493 -12.28 15.38 -16.41
C ASN A 493 -11.15 15.61 -15.40
N THR A 494 -10.24 14.65 -15.22
CA THR A 494 -9.34 14.63 -14.05
C THR A 494 -7.86 14.83 -14.37
N ILE A 495 -7.42 14.62 -15.61
CA ILE A 495 -5.98 14.52 -15.93
C ILE A 495 -5.19 15.79 -15.60
N ILE A 496 -5.73 16.98 -15.89
CA ILE A 496 -5.05 18.26 -15.62
C ILE A 496 -4.86 18.47 -14.11
N ASP A 497 -5.88 18.15 -13.32
CA ASP A 497 -5.85 18.29 -11.85
C ASP A 497 -5.06 17.19 -11.14
N SER A 498 -4.74 16.10 -11.85
CA SER A 498 -4.00 14.97 -11.29
C SER A 498 -2.48 15.17 -11.27
N LEU A 499 -1.95 16.06 -12.12
CA LEU A 499 -0.52 16.25 -12.34
C LEU A 499 0.02 17.57 -11.78
N ASN A 500 1.34 17.69 -11.71
CA ASN A 500 2.02 18.93 -11.30
C ASN A 500 2.01 19.98 -12.43
N ASN A 501 2.26 21.24 -12.08
CA ASN A 501 2.22 22.36 -13.03
C ASN A 501 3.21 22.22 -14.20
N ASP A 502 4.39 21.67 -13.93
CA ASP A 502 5.43 21.37 -14.93
C ASP A 502 5.02 20.23 -15.89
N GLN A 503 4.07 19.39 -15.49
CA GLN A 503 3.55 18.26 -16.27
C GLN A 503 2.27 18.57 -17.04
N HIS A 504 1.72 19.80 -16.96
CA HIS A 504 0.51 20.19 -17.69
C HIS A 504 0.62 19.99 -19.21
N THR A 505 1.82 20.18 -19.77
CA THR A 505 2.08 19.91 -21.19
C THR A 505 1.78 18.44 -21.54
N THR A 506 2.16 17.51 -20.67
CA THR A 506 1.86 16.08 -20.83
C THR A 506 0.36 15.82 -20.72
N ALA A 507 -0.32 16.41 -19.74
CA ALA A 507 -1.77 16.30 -19.60
C ALA A 507 -2.52 16.74 -20.86
N LEU A 508 -2.14 17.89 -21.45
CA LEU A 508 -2.78 18.41 -22.67
C LEU A 508 -2.54 17.52 -23.89
N LYS A 509 -1.33 16.95 -24.03
CA LYS A 509 -1.03 15.95 -25.07
C LYS A 509 -1.87 14.68 -24.89
N VAL A 510 -2.09 14.23 -23.66
CA VAL A 510 -2.97 13.10 -23.37
C VAL A 510 -4.42 13.43 -23.72
N ILE A 511 -4.93 14.62 -23.39
CA ILE A 511 -6.28 15.06 -23.77
C ILE A 511 -6.48 15.01 -25.30
N GLU A 512 -5.50 15.47 -26.08
CA GLU A 512 -5.56 15.41 -27.55
C GLU A 512 -5.76 13.97 -28.04
N LYS A 513 -5.03 13.01 -27.43
CA LYS A 513 -5.15 11.58 -27.73
C LYS A 513 -6.48 10.98 -27.25
N LEU A 514 -6.97 11.40 -26.08
CA LEU A 514 -8.25 10.94 -25.53
C LEU A 514 -9.43 11.38 -26.41
N ILE A 515 -9.43 12.63 -26.88
CA ILE A 515 -10.46 13.13 -27.81
C ILE A 515 -10.41 12.32 -29.11
N ALA A 516 -9.21 12.15 -29.69
CA ALA A 516 -9.05 11.36 -30.91
C ALA A 516 -9.56 9.90 -30.74
N ALA A 517 -9.22 9.24 -29.63
CA ALA A 517 -9.67 7.88 -29.30
C ALA A 517 -11.19 7.80 -29.12
N TYR A 518 -11.81 8.77 -28.44
CA TYR A 518 -13.26 8.82 -28.26
C TYR A 518 -14.02 8.84 -29.61
N PHE A 519 -13.51 9.58 -30.59
CA PHE A 519 -14.12 9.67 -31.92
C PHE A 519 -13.88 8.45 -32.82
N LEU A 520 -13.20 7.41 -32.35
CA LEU A 520 -13.22 6.09 -33.00
C LEU A 520 -14.55 5.36 -32.76
N ARG A 521 -15.36 5.78 -31.77
CA ARG A 521 -16.68 5.19 -31.47
C ARG A 521 -17.73 5.57 -32.52
N ASN A 522 -18.75 4.73 -32.68
CA ASN A 522 -19.87 4.98 -33.62
C ASN A 522 -20.86 6.04 -33.10
N ASP A 523 -20.97 6.19 -31.78
CA ASP A 523 -21.90 7.07 -31.07
C ASP A 523 -21.24 8.37 -30.56
N SER A 524 -19.99 8.65 -30.98
CA SER A 524 -19.21 9.80 -30.53
C SER A 524 -19.85 11.13 -30.93
N ASN A 525 -19.86 12.10 -30.02
CA ASN A 525 -20.29 13.47 -30.30
C ASN A 525 -19.51 14.50 -29.45
N TRP A 526 -19.43 15.75 -29.94
CA TRP A 526 -18.70 16.81 -29.22
C TRP A 526 -19.39 17.30 -27.94
N ALA A 527 -20.72 17.18 -27.85
CA ALA A 527 -21.46 17.65 -26.69
C ALA A 527 -21.09 16.84 -25.43
N GLU A 528 -20.94 15.52 -25.56
CA GLU A 528 -20.46 14.66 -24.48
C GLU A 528 -19.02 15.01 -24.07
N VAL A 529 -18.11 15.20 -25.04
CA VAL A 529 -16.73 15.62 -24.74
C VAL A 529 -16.69 16.93 -23.95
N LEU A 530 -17.46 17.94 -24.38
CA LEU A 530 -17.57 19.22 -23.68
C LEU A 530 -18.20 19.11 -22.29
N HIS A 531 -19.12 18.17 -22.12
CA HIS A 531 -19.74 17.90 -20.83
C HIS A 531 -18.79 17.17 -19.86
N TRP A 532 -17.77 16.47 -20.35
CA TRP A 532 -16.83 15.71 -19.53
C TRP A 532 -15.52 16.44 -19.24
N ILE A 533 -14.99 17.19 -20.20
CA ILE A 533 -13.71 17.87 -20.03
C ILE A 533 -13.77 18.93 -18.91
N GLN A 534 -12.68 19.09 -18.16
CA GLN A 534 -12.53 20.18 -17.21
C GLN A 534 -11.18 20.88 -17.34
N PHE A 535 -11.22 22.21 -17.26
CA PHE A 535 -10.04 23.07 -17.15
C PHE A 535 -10.08 23.78 -15.80
N PRO A 536 -9.32 23.30 -14.80
CA PRO A 536 -9.38 23.82 -13.44
C PRO A 536 -8.95 25.28 -13.35
N ASN A 537 -9.69 26.13 -12.60
CA ASN A 537 -9.45 27.58 -12.54
C ASN A 537 -8.00 27.95 -12.16
N LYS A 538 -7.41 27.24 -11.20
CA LYS A 538 -6.01 27.43 -10.76
C LYS A 538 -4.98 27.22 -11.88
N ASN A 539 -5.33 26.44 -12.90
CA ASN A 539 -4.45 26.03 -13.99
C ASN A 539 -4.84 26.65 -15.33
N PHE A 540 -5.93 27.43 -15.37
CA PHE A 540 -6.56 27.91 -16.60
C PHE A 540 -5.60 28.77 -17.44
N GLU A 541 -4.87 29.70 -16.82
CA GLU A 541 -3.91 30.56 -17.51
C GLU A 541 -2.72 29.78 -18.08
N SER A 542 -2.19 28.80 -17.34
CA SER A 542 -1.10 27.93 -17.82
C SER A 542 -1.54 27.12 -19.05
N VAL A 543 -2.75 26.54 -18.99
CA VAL A 543 -3.36 25.81 -20.11
C VAL A 543 -3.60 26.72 -21.31
N LYS A 544 -4.20 27.90 -21.09
CA LYS A 544 -4.45 28.91 -22.12
C LYS A 544 -3.16 29.30 -22.82
N ASN A 545 -2.13 29.66 -22.06
CA ASN A 545 -0.83 30.07 -22.58
C ASN A 545 -0.20 28.98 -23.45
N TYR A 546 -0.24 27.72 -23.02
CA TYR A 546 0.27 26.62 -23.84
C TYR A 546 -0.54 26.46 -25.13
N LEU A 547 -1.86 26.31 -25.04
CA LEU A 547 -2.70 26.02 -26.20
C LEU A 547 -2.70 27.15 -27.25
N LEU A 548 -2.58 28.40 -26.82
CA LEU A 548 -2.52 29.58 -27.70
C LEU A 548 -1.11 30.01 -28.11
N THR A 549 -0.05 29.34 -27.63
CA THR A 549 1.31 29.59 -28.11
C THR A 549 1.50 28.99 -29.50
N VAL A 550 1.78 29.84 -30.48
CA VAL A 550 2.04 29.39 -31.86
C VAL A 550 3.33 28.55 -31.91
N PRO A 551 3.27 27.32 -32.47
CA PRO A 551 4.44 26.48 -32.69
C PRO A 551 5.51 27.17 -33.53
N LYS A 552 6.75 27.14 -33.04
CA LYS A 552 7.95 27.62 -33.74
C LYS A 552 9.05 26.57 -33.63
N SER A 553 10.02 26.61 -34.55
CA SER A 553 11.15 25.68 -34.50
C SER A 553 12.00 25.81 -33.23
N GLU A 554 11.96 26.97 -32.56
CA GLU A 554 12.77 27.28 -31.37
C GLU A 554 12.09 26.88 -30.05
N ASN A 555 10.75 26.88 -29.98
CA ASN A 555 10.02 26.72 -28.72
C ASN A 555 9.57 25.28 -28.40
N LYS A 556 9.90 24.30 -29.27
CA LYS A 556 9.50 22.88 -29.16
C LYS A 556 7.98 22.66 -28.94
N GLN A 557 7.16 23.68 -29.17
CA GLN A 557 5.74 23.66 -28.91
C GLN A 557 5.04 22.76 -29.92
N GLN A 558 4.17 21.88 -29.43
CA GLN A 558 3.37 21.00 -30.28
C GLN A 558 1.96 21.57 -30.41
N MET A 559 1.44 21.53 -31.63
CA MET A 559 0.05 21.89 -31.89
C MET A 559 -0.88 20.82 -31.31
N LEU A 560 -1.91 21.23 -30.57
CA LEU A 560 -2.94 20.33 -30.03
C LEU A 560 -4.32 20.79 -30.51
N PRO A 561 -4.65 20.56 -31.79
CA PRO A 561 -5.81 21.17 -32.42
C PRO A 561 -7.15 20.75 -31.83
N LEU A 562 -7.33 19.49 -31.44
CA LEU A 562 -8.59 19.00 -30.87
C LEU A 562 -8.77 19.57 -29.46
N THR A 563 -7.72 19.54 -28.64
CA THR A 563 -7.72 20.14 -27.29
C THR A 563 -7.99 21.64 -27.35
N LEU A 564 -7.35 22.37 -28.27
CA LEU A 564 -7.57 23.80 -28.46
C LEU A 564 -9.00 24.09 -28.93
N LYS A 565 -9.57 23.30 -29.85
CA LYS A 565 -10.97 23.45 -30.27
C LYS A 565 -11.92 23.33 -29.08
N VAL A 566 -11.73 22.31 -28.25
CA VAL A 566 -12.58 22.10 -27.06
C VAL A 566 -12.40 23.23 -26.04
N PHE A 567 -11.17 23.70 -25.83
CA PHE A 567 -10.89 24.84 -24.97
C PHE A 567 -11.60 26.12 -25.45
N MET A 568 -11.64 26.35 -26.77
CA MET A 568 -12.35 27.48 -27.37
C MET A 568 -13.87 27.43 -27.12
N ASP A 569 -14.43 26.23 -27.11
CA ASP A 569 -15.86 26.01 -26.85
C ASP A 569 -16.23 26.01 -25.36
N TYR A 570 -15.24 25.79 -24.49
CA TYR A 570 -15.42 25.68 -23.05
C TYR A 570 -15.88 27.01 -22.42
N GLY A 571 -17.04 27.05 -21.78
CA GLY A 571 -17.57 28.28 -21.16
C GLY A 571 -18.24 29.26 -22.14
N GLY A 572 -18.48 28.85 -23.39
CA GLY A 572 -19.24 29.63 -24.37
C GLY A 572 -18.40 30.57 -25.24
N ALA A 573 -19.11 31.31 -26.11
CA ALA A 573 -18.51 32.24 -27.07
C ALA A 573 -18.09 33.54 -26.39
N ASP A 574 -16.84 33.95 -26.62
CA ASP A 574 -16.22 35.18 -26.14
C ASP A 574 -15.47 35.81 -27.32
N ASP A 575 -15.61 37.12 -27.51
CA ASP A 575 -14.94 37.86 -28.57
C ASP A 575 -13.41 37.77 -28.44
N ASN A 576 -12.87 37.72 -27.23
CA ASN A 576 -11.42 37.58 -27.03
C ASN A 576 -10.92 36.24 -27.58
N LYS A 577 -11.63 35.14 -27.28
CA LYS A 577 -11.31 33.81 -27.81
C LYS A 577 -11.35 33.77 -29.33
N PHE A 578 -12.29 34.49 -29.94
CA PHE A 578 -12.38 34.58 -31.39
C PHE A 578 -11.12 35.21 -32.01
N PHE A 579 -10.67 36.37 -31.49
CA PHE A 579 -9.46 37.03 -31.99
C PHE A 579 -8.19 36.23 -31.70
N GLU A 580 -8.08 35.61 -30.51
CA GLU A 580 -6.97 34.73 -30.16
C GLU A 580 -6.88 33.52 -31.09
N LEU A 581 -8.02 32.87 -31.38
CA LEU A 581 -8.09 31.75 -32.32
C LEU A 581 -7.74 32.18 -33.74
N HIS A 582 -8.24 33.34 -34.18
CA HIS A 582 -7.93 33.89 -35.51
C HIS A 582 -6.42 34.13 -35.68
N TYR A 583 -5.80 34.80 -34.70
CA TYR A 583 -4.36 35.03 -34.70
C TYR A 583 -3.57 33.71 -34.69
N TYR A 584 -3.98 32.76 -33.86
CA TYR A 584 -3.34 31.45 -33.79
C TYR A 584 -3.36 30.73 -35.15
N VAL A 585 -4.56 30.54 -35.73
CA VAL A 585 -4.75 29.82 -36.99
C VAL A 585 -3.97 30.47 -38.13
N THR A 586 -4.03 31.80 -38.25
CA THR A 586 -3.33 32.53 -39.33
C THR A 586 -1.81 32.62 -39.17
N SER A 587 -1.28 32.21 -38.01
CA SER A 587 0.15 32.25 -37.70
C SER A 587 0.84 30.88 -37.76
N VAL A 588 0.10 29.76 -37.66
CA VAL A 588 0.65 28.39 -37.68
C VAL A 588 1.11 28.00 -39.07
N ARG A 589 2.34 27.47 -39.21
CA ARG A 589 2.86 26.94 -40.48
C ARG A 589 2.53 25.46 -40.67
N ALA A 590 2.44 25.00 -41.92
CA ALA A 590 2.06 23.61 -42.25
C ALA A 590 2.96 22.56 -41.60
N LYS A 591 4.26 22.85 -41.49
CA LYS A 591 5.26 21.96 -40.89
C LYS A 591 5.01 21.61 -39.42
N HIS A 592 4.13 22.37 -38.75
CA HIS A 592 3.77 22.18 -37.35
C HIS A 592 2.42 21.47 -37.14
N PHE A 593 1.74 21.07 -38.22
CA PHE A 593 0.52 20.27 -38.11
C PHE A 593 0.85 18.89 -37.49
N THR A 594 0.37 18.66 -36.28
CA THR A 594 0.44 17.35 -35.59
C THR A 594 -0.67 16.41 -36.07
N SER A 595 -1.82 16.97 -36.43
CA SER A 595 -2.96 16.31 -37.08
C SER A 595 -3.60 17.26 -38.09
N GLU A 596 -3.54 16.93 -39.39
CA GLU A 596 -4.15 17.76 -40.44
C GLU A 596 -5.67 17.82 -40.31
N ALA A 597 -6.31 16.67 -40.07
CA ALA A 597 -7.74 16.58 -39.79
C ALA A 597 -8.11 17.37 -38.53
N GLY A 598 -7.30 17.28 -37.46
CA GLY A 598 -7.50 18.09 -36.25
C GLY A 598 -7.45 19.59 -36.56
N PHE A 599 -6.46 20.04 -37.34
CA PHE A 599 -6.39 21.45 -37.76
C PHE A 599 -7.61 21.88 -38.59
N LEU A 600 -8.14 21.02 -39.47
CA LEU A 600 -9.39 21.31 -40.19
C LEU A 600 -10.57 21.51 -39.23
N CYS A 601 -10.65 20.73 -38.15
CA CYS A 601 -11.67 20.92 -37.12
C CYS A 601 -11.55 22.30 -36.44
N LEU A 602 -10.31 22.72 -36.13
CA LEU A 602 -10.04 24.03 -35.53
C LEU A 602 -10.36 25.18 -36.49
N LEU A 603 -9.97 25.04 -37.77
CA LEU A 603 -10.28 26.00 -38.82
C LEU A 603 -11.79 26.09 -39.09
N ALA A 604 -12.51 24.96 -39.09
CA ALA A 604 -13.97 24.93 -39.22
C ALA A 604 -14.64 25.73 -38.09
N ARG A 605 -14.12 25.62 -36.87
CA ARG A 605 -14.61 26.41 -35.74
C ARG A 605 -14.40 27.92 -35.93
N LEU A 606 -13.20 28.33 -36.37
CA LEU A 606 -12.95 29.73 -36.73
C LEU A 606 -13.92 30.22 -37.81
N LEU A 607 -14.11 29.44 -38.89
CA LEU A 607 -15.03 29.79 -39.97
C LEU A 607 -16.49 29.88 -39.51
N GLN A 608 -16.90 29.03 -38.57
CA GLN A 608 -18.23 29.10 -37.98
C GLN A 608 -18.43 30.41 -37.20
N TRP A 609 -17.42 30.84 -36.44
CA TRP A 609 -17.46 32.15 -35.77
C TRP A 609 -17.41 33.32 -36.74
N ILE A 610 -16.59 33.26 -37.79
CA ILE A 610 -16.59 34.26 -38.87
C ILE A 610 -17.98 34.32 -39.51
N GLY A 611 -18.59 33.18 -39.83
CA GLY A 611 -19.94 33.12 -40.40
C GLY A 611 -21.01 33.72 -39.49
N LYS A 612 -20.92 33.50 -38.17
CA LYS A 612 -21.85 34.09 -37.19
C LYS A 612 -21.65 35.60 -37.01
N ARG A 613 -20.41 36.08 -37.07
CA ARG A 613 -20.05 37.50 -36.89
C ARG A 613 -20.23 38.33 -38.16
N SER A 614 -20.10 37.73 -39.33
CA SER A 614 -20.13 38.46 -40.62
C SER A 614 -21.42 39.26 -40.86
N PRO A 615 -22.63 38.78 -40.49
CA PRO A 615 -23.86 39.55 -40.63
C PRO A 615 -23.92 40.82 -39.77
N THR A 616 -23.22 40.83 -38.63
CA THR A 616 -23.22 41.97 -37.69
C THR A 616 -22.20 43.05 -38.06
N LEU A 617 -21.36 42.81 -39.07
CA LEU A 617 -20.43 43.82 -39.58
C LEU A 617 -21.17 44.88 -40.39
N PRO A 618 -20.72 46.14 -40.37
CA PRO A 618 -21.21 47.15 -41.30
C PRO A 618 -20.89 46.76 -42.75
N SER A 619 -21.66 47.28 -43.72
CA SER A 619 -21.45 47.01 -45.15
C SER A 619 -20.04 47.37 -45.63
N HIS A 620 -19.43 48.37 -44.98
CA HIS A 620 -18.07 48.82 -45.21
C HIS A 620 -17.35 48.98 -43.86
N PHE A 621 -16.11 48.53 -43.78
CA PHE A 621 -15.23 48.66 -42.61
C PHE A 621 -13.78 48.85 -43.07
N ALA A 622 -12.88 49.22 -42.16
CA ALA A 622 -11.49 49.43 -42.50
C ALA A 622 -10.88 48.10 -43.02
N PRO A 623 -10.09 48.09 -44.11
CA PRO A 623 -9.47 46.87 -44.61
C PRO A 623 -8.60 46.13 -43.58
N THR A 624 -8.12 46.82 -42.54
CA THR A 624 -7.40 46.24 -41.40
C THR A 624 -8.27 45.34 -40.52
N ASP A 625 -9.59 45.57 -40.52
CA ASP A 625 -10.56 44.80 -39.75
C ASP A 625 -11.09 43.59 -40.56
N ASP A 626 -10.59 43.39 -41.78
CA ASP A 626 -10.94 42.27 -42.65
C ASP A 626 -10.23 40.97 -42.23
N LEU A 627 -10.85 40.31 -41.25
CA LEU A 627 -10.40 39.04 -40.73
C LEU A 627 -10.54 37.90 -41.77
N LEU A 628 -11.48 38.00 -42.72
CA LEU A 628 -11.67 36.98 -43.76
C LEU A 628 -10.54 37.05 -44.80
N ALA A 629 -10.17 38.25 -45.24
CA ALA A 629 -9.03 38.44 -46.16
C ALA A 629 -7.73 37.87 -45.58
N SER A 630 -7.52 38.00 -44.27
CA SER A 630 -6.37 37.42 -43.56
C SER A 630 -6.36 35.89 -43.60
N VAL A 631 -7.52 35.25 -43.43
CA VAL A 631 -7.67 33.79 -43.57
C VAL A 631 -7.40 33.33 -45.01
N ILE A 632 -7.94 34.04 -46.01
CA ILE A 632 -7.70 33.71 -47.43
C ILE A 632 -6.21 33.80 -47.78
N LYS A 633 -5.55 34.90 -47.39
CA LYS A 633 -4.09 35.08 -47.57
C LYS A 633 -3.30 33.96 -46.90
N TYR A 634 -3.72 33.55 -45.70
CA TYR A 634 -3.12 32.42 -45.00
C TYR A 634 -3.27 31.11 -45.77
N LEU A 635 -4.47 30.76 -46.26
CA LEU A 635 -4.70 29.54 -47.04
C LEU A 635 -3.82 29.48 -48.30
N VAL A 636 -3.73 30.60 -49.03
CA VAL A 636 -2.84 30.71 -50.20
C VAL A 636 -1.39 30.52 -49.81
N LYS A 637 -0.95 31.10 -48.69
CA LYS A 637 0.42 30.96 -48.17
C LYS A 637 0.74 29.51 -47.83
N VAL A 638 -0.10 28.86 -47.02
CA VAL A 638 0.07 27.45 -46.60
C VAL A 638 0.11 26.51 -47.80
N ASN A 639 -0.71 26.75 -48.81
CA ASN A 639 -0.70 25.98 -50.04
C ASN A 639 0.57 26.15 -50.88
N LYS A 640 1.24 27.31 -50.77
CA LYS A 640 2.47 27.66 -51.48
C LYS A 640 3.76 27.40 -50.68
N GLU A 641 3.67 27.02 -49.40
CA GLU A 641 4.83 26.69 -48.57
C GLU A 641 5.60 25.49 -49.19
N ASP A 642 6.80 25.78 -49.71
CA ASP A 642 7.85 24.88 -50.22
C ASP A 642 7.46 23.84 -51.32
N THR A 643 7.29 24.33 -52.56
CA THR A 643 7.31 23.51 -53.81
C THR A 643 8.67 23.51 -54.51
N GLY A 644 9.74 23.97 -53.85
CA GLY A 644 11.08 24.10 -54.44
C GLY A 644 11.86 22.78 -54.56
N ILE A 645 12.70 22.67 -55.60
CA ILE A 645 13.54 21.50 -55.95
C ILE A 645 14.46 21.02 -54.80
N PHE A 646 14.81 21.88 -53.84
CA PHE A 646 15.65 21.54 -52.68
C PHE A 646 14.93 20.78 -51.55
N THR A 647 13.62 20.52 -51.67
CA THR A 647 12.86 19.73 -50.67
C THR A 647 13.25 18.25 -50.61
N PHE A 648 13.91 17.70 -51.63
CA PHE A 648 14.42 16.31 -51.60
C PHE A 648 15.58 16.09 -50.60
N ILE A 649 16.26 17.15 -50.17
CA ILE A 649 17.44 17.08 -49.29
C ILE A 649 17.10 17.47 -47.84
N SER A 650 15.98 18.15 -47.59
CA SER A 650 15.58 18.61 -46.25
C SER A 650 14.35 17.86 -45.74
N SER A 651 14.44 17.28 -44.54
CA SER A 651 13.37 16.59 -43.81
C SER A 651 12.21 17.49 -43.34
N LYS A 652 11.96 18.62 -44.01
CA LYS A 652 10.88 19.57 -43.67
C LYS A 652 9.53 18.96 -44.06
N LYS A 653 8.73 18.62 -43.06
CA LYS A 653 7.32 18.22 -43.23
C LYS A 653 6.53 19.37 -43.86
N THR A 654 5.85 19.12 -44.97
CA THR A 654 4.91 20.04 -45.63
C THR A 654 3.49 19.49 -45.53
N ALA A 655 2.47 20.32 -45.81
CA ALA A 655 1.09 19.85 -45.92
C ALA A 655 0.96 18.73 -46.98
N THR A 656 0.21 17.68 -46.66
CA THR A 656 -0.02 16.57 -47.58
C THR A 656 -0.75 17.04 -48.84
N PRO A 657 -0.65 16.31 -49.98
CA PRO A 657 -1.43 16.63 -51.17
C PRO A 657 -2.94 16.71 -50.89
N LYS A 658 -3.47 15.80 -50.06
CA LYS A 658 -4.88 15.81 -49.64
C LYS A 658 -5.24 17.11 -48.92
N MET A 659 -4.42 17.52 -47.96
CA MET A 659 -4.62 18.75 -47.21
C MET A 659 -4.58 19.99 -48.11
N ARG A 660 -3.61 20.05 -49.03
CA ARG A 660 -3.51 21.14 -50.00
C ARG A 660 -4.77 21.27 -50.87
N VAL A 661 -5.31 20.14 -51.35
CA VAL A 661 -6.58 20.14 -52.11
C VAL A 661 -7.74 20.66 -51.26
N VAL A 662 -7.87 20.21 -50.01
CA VAL A 662 -8.94 20.68 -49.10
C VAL A 662 -8.82 22.20 -48.86
N LEU A 663 -7.62 22.70 -48.57
CA LEU A 663 -7.40 24.12 -48.34
C LEU A 663 -7.61 24.97 -49.61
N GLN A 664 -7.28 24.44 -50.80
CA GLN A 664 -7.56 25.09 -52.09
C GLN A 664 -9.05 25.18 -52.38
N ILE A 665 -9.81 24.10 -52.14
CA ILE A 665 -11.27 24.11 -52.29
C ILE A 665 -11.89 25.16 -51.35
N LEU A 666 -11.43 25.20 -50.09
CA LEU A 666 -11.89 26.19 -49.14
C LEU A 666 -11.52 27.63 -49.57
N GLU A 667 -10.29 27.86 -50.01
CA GLU A 667 -9.82 29.16 -50.49
C GLU A 667 -10.65 29.68 -51.67
N MET A 668 -10.95 28.82 -52.64
CA MET A 668 -11.83 29.14 -53.75
C MET A 668 -13.23 29.50 -53.26
N PHE A 669 -13.79 28.75 -52.30
CA PHE A 669 -15.12 29.03 -51.76
C PHE A 669 -15.13 30.37 -51.02
N LEU A 670 -14.17 30.63 -50.13
CA LEU A 670 -14.10 31.88 -49.37
C LEU A 670 -13.92 33.08 -50.29
N THR A 671 -13.10 32.95 -51.35
CA THR A 671 -12.91 33.99 -52.36
C THR A 671 -14.18 34.26 -53.18
N GLN A 672 -15.02 33.25 -53.38
CA GLN A 672 -16.34 33.44 -54.01
C GLN A 672 -17.30 34.25 -53.11
N GLN A 673 -17.08 34.26 -51.78
CA GLN A 673 -17.91 35.01 -50.83
C GLN A 673 -17.45 36.45 -50.60
N THR A 674 -16.27 36.86 -51.09
CA THR A 674 -15.77 38.23 -50.90
C THR A 674 -16.38 39.20 -51.92
N LEU A 675 -16.67 40.43 -51.49
CA LEU A 675 -17.21 41.51 -52.33
C LEU A 675 -16.17 42.63 -52.60
N GLY A 676 -14.92 42.43 -52.16
CA GLY A 676 -13.82 43.39 -52.17
C GLY A 676 -13.27 43.65 -50.76
N ASP A 677 -12.05 44.18 -50.66
CA ASP A 677 -11.40 44.48 -49.38
C ASP A 677 -12.24 45.50 -48.57
N GLY A 678 -12.39 45.26 -47.25
CA GLY A 678 -13.13 46.15 -46.36
C GLY A 678 -14.64 46.19 -46.62
N ARG A 679 -15.20 45.15 -47.28
CA ARG A 679 -16.62 44.98 -47.52
C ARG A 679 -17.14 43.72 -46.83
N ARG A 680 -18.37 43.79 -46.33
CA ARG A 680 -19.04 42.64 -45.72
C ARG A 680 -19.14 41.48 -46.73
N PRO A 681 -18.77 40.24 -46.37
CA PRO A 681 -18.90 39.10 -47.28
C PRO A 681 -20.37 38.79 -47.55
N ARG A 682 -20.63 37.89 -48.52
CA ARG A 682 -21.99 37.41 -48.83
C ARG A 682 -22.60 36.71 -47.61
N CYS A 683 -23.53 37.38 -46.95
CA CYS A 683 -24.22 36.94 -45.73
C CYS A 683 -25.72 36.67 -45.91
N ASP A 684 -26.28 37.06 -47.06
CA ASP A 684 -27.70 36.93 -47.39
C ASP A 684 -27.90 36.02 -48.60
N ALA A 685 -28.97 35.22 -48.58
CA ALA A 685 -29.41 34.42 -49.72
C ALA A 685 -29.64 35.31 -50.95
N ASN A 686 -29.34 34.81 -52.14
CA ASN A 686 -29.42 35.53 -53.42
C ASN A 686 -28.47 36.74 -53.59
N SER A 687 -27.52 36.97 -52.66
CA SER A 687 -26.49 38.00 -52.86
C SER A 687 -25.70 37.73 -54.15
N PRO A 688 -25.36 38.74 -54.96
CA PRO A 688 -24.66 38.53 -56.23
C PRO A 688 -23.27 37.90 -56.01
N VAL A 689 -22.89 36.95 -56.87
CA VAL A 689 -21.55 36.36 -56.89
C VAL A 689 -20.70 37.12 -57.89
N LEU A 690 -19.74 37.90 -57.40
CA LEU A 690 -18.86 38.71 -58.26
C LEU A 690 -17.68 37.90 -58.82
N ASN A 691 -17.22 36.87 -58.10
CA ASN A 691 -16.06 36.06 -58.45
C ASN A 691 -16.40 34.57 -58.42
N SER A 692 -17.13 34.08 -59.43
CA SER A 692 -17.46 32.64 -59.50
C SER A 692 -16.21 31.78 -59.67
N ARG A 693 -16.07 30.74 -58.84
CA ARG A 693 -14.92 29.83 -58.83
C ARG A 693 -15.26 28.41 -59.31
N ILE A 694 -16.47 28.20 -59.84
CA ILE A 694 -16.94 26.88 -60.26
C ILE A 694 -16.10 26.26 -61.40
N ALA A 695 -15.65 27.05 -62.36
CA ALA A 695 -14.79 26.57 -63.45
C ALA A 695 -13.44 26.06 -62.90
N ALA A 696 -12.80 26.86 -62.03
CA ALA A 696 -11.55 26.47 -61.38
C ALA A 696 -11.68 25.21 -60.51
N LEU A 697 -12.81 25.03 -59.82
CA LEU A 697 -13.10 23.80 -59.07
C LEU A 697 -13.21 22.58 -60.01
N ARG A 698 -13.90 22.72 -61.14
CA ARG A 698 -14.05 21.63 -62.14
C ARG A 698 -12.71 21.27 -62.78
N ASP A 699 -11.91 22.26 -63.15
CA ASP A 699 -10.59 22.04 -63.72
C ASP A 699 -9.68 21.31 -62.73
N MET A 700 -9.72 21.70 -61.46
CA MET A 700 -8.97 21.04 -60.38
C MET A 700 -9.44 19.60 -60.15
N ALA A 701 -10.74 19.33 -60.22
CA ALA A 701 -11.30 17.98 -60.07
C ALA A 701 -10.88 17.03 -61.21
N GLN A 702 -10.62 17.56 -62.41
CA GLN A 702 -10.20 16.78 -63.59
C GLN A 702 -8.70 16.44 -63.60
N GLN A 703 -7.90 17.08 -62.72
CA GLN A 703 -6.47 16.79 -62.64
C GLN A 703 -6.23 15.37 -62.14
N ARG A 704 -5.37 14.62 -62.85
CA ARG A 704 -5.04 13.22 -62.50
C ARG A 704 -4.51 13.07 -61.07
N ALA A 705 -3.80 14.09 -60.57
CA ALA A 705 -3.27 14.12 -59.20
C ALA A 705 -4.35 14.11 -58.11
N ASN A 706 -5.59 14.47 -58.44
CA ASN A 706 -6.70 14.68 -57.50
C ASN A 706 -7.78 13.57 -57.57
N GLN A 707 -7.57 12.52 -58.36
CA GLN A 707 -8.56 11.45 -58.56
C GLN A 707 -8.94 10.71 -57.26
N ASN A 708 -8.03 10.63 -56.29
CA ASN A 708 -8.31 10.04 -54.98
C ASN A 708 -9.18 10.93 -54.06
N MET A 709 -9.54 12.14 -54.51
CA MET A 709 -10.34 13.12 -53.77
C MET A 709 -11.71 13.37 -54.42
N THR A 710 -12.14 12.53 -55.38
CA THR A 710 -13.41 12.70 -56.12
C THR A 710 -14.62 12.89 -55.21
N ASN A 711 -14.71 12.15 -54.09
CA ASN A 711 -15.80 12.32 -53.12
C ASN A 711 -15.81 13.71 -52.49
N ALA A 712 -14.64 14.27 -52.16
CA ALA A 712 -14.52 15.62 -51.62
C ALA A 712 -14.93 16.68 -52.66
N PHE A 713 -14.52 16.52 -53.93
CA PHE A 713 -14.97 17.42 -55.02
C PHE A 713 -16.47 17.33 -55.27
N ASN A 714 -17.06 16.13 -55.22
CA ASN A 714 -18.51 15.94 -55.38
C ASN A 714 -19.28 16.66 -54.27
N ARG A 715 -18.83 16.54 -53.01
CA ARG A 715 -19.40 17.30 -51.87
C ARG A 715 -19.25 18.81 -52.07
N ALA A 716 -18.04 19.25 -52.45
CA ALA A 716 -17.76 20.66 -52.68
C ALA A 716 -18.64 21.27 -53.78
N THR A 717 -18.88 20.54 -54.87
CA THR A 717 -19.58 21.05 -56.06
C THR A 717 -20.95 21.66 -55.73
N ALA A 718 -21.70 21.08 -54.79
CA ALA A 718 -22.99 21.63 -54.35
C ALA A 718 -22.87 23.07 -53.85
N TYR A 719 -21.81 23.38 -53.10
CA TYR A 719 -21.55 24.72 -52.53
C TYR A 719 -21.18 25.78 -53.57
N PHE A 720 -20.70 25.36 -54.75
CA PHE A 720 -20.34 26.28 -55.84
C PHE A 720 -21.45 26.41 -56.89
N VAL A 721 -22.39 25.46 -56.96
CA VAL A 721 -23.53 25.49 -57.90
C VAL A 721 -24.74 26.19 -57.27
N GLN A 722 -25.10 25.85 -56.03
CA GLN A 722 -26.26 26.39 -55.32
C GLN A 722 -25.90 27.72 -54.64
N ILE A 723 -25.48 28.70 -55.43
CA ILE A 723 -24.97 30.00 -54.97
C ILE A 723 -26.03 30.87 -54.27
N ASP A 724 -27.30 30.61 -54.56
CA ASP A 724 -28.48 31.19 -53.94
C ASP A 724 -28.66 30.74 -52.48
N ILE A 725 -28.22 29.51 -52.16
CA ILE A 725 -28.31 28.88 -50.84
C ILE A 725 -27.02 29.07 -50.03
N HIS A 726 -25.85 28.90 -50.67
CA HIS A 726 -24.56 28.86 -49.98
C HIS A 726 -23.84 30.21 -49.94
N GLN A 727 -23.48 30.58 -48.71
CA GLN A 727 -22.93 31.88 -48.30
C GLN A 727 -21.83 31.69 -47.25
N ILE A 728 -21.26 32.77 -46.68
CA ILE A 728 -20.13 32.66 -45.74
C ILE A 728 -20.40 31.72 -44.56
N GLN A 729 -21.65 31.66 -44.09
CA GLN A 729 -22.09 30.76 -43.01
C GLN A 729 -21.99 29.27 -43.38
N SER A 730 -21.93 28.93 -44.67
CA SER A 730 -21.75 27.55 -45.16
C SER A 730 -20.28 27.10 -45.16
N ALA A 731 -19.31 28.00 -44.92
CA ALA A 731 -17.89 27.70 -45.05
C ALA A 731 -17.40 26.61 -44.09
N SER A 732 -17.84 26.63 -42.83
CA SER A 732 -17.50 25.60 -41.85
C SER A 732 -18.06 24.23 -42.27
N LYS A 733 -19.33 24.19 -42.68
CA LYS A 733 -20.00 22.96 -43.12
C LYS A 733 -19.33 22.36 -44.36
N LEU A 734 -19.00 23.19 -45.35
CA LEU A 734 -18.21 22.77 -46.51
C LEU A 734 -16.90 22.13 -46.07
N LEU A 735 -16.13 22.80 -45.21
CA LEU A 735 -14.82 22.33 -44.76
C LEU A 735 -14.90 20.97 -44.06
N LEU A 736 -15.91 20.77 -43.23
CA LEU A 736 -16.15 19.51 -42.53
C LEU A 736 -16.53 18.38 -43.49
N GLU A 737 -17.42 18.64 -44.45
CA GLU A 737 -17.85 17.61 -45.41
C GLU A 737 -16.71 17.16 -46.35
N ILE A 738 -15.91 18.10 -46.85
CA ILE A 738 -14.75 17.79 -47.69
C ILE A 738 -13.62 17.17 -46.87
N GLY A 739 -13.39 17.65 -45.64
CA GLY A 739 -12.40 17.12 -44.72
C GLY A 739 -12.71 15.68 -44.33
N ARG A 740 -13.96 15.40 -43.94
CA ARG A 740 -14.42 14.04 -43.62
C ARG A 740 -14.28 13.11 -44.81
N SER A 741 -14.59 13.58 -46.02
CA SER A 741 -14.40 12.79 -47.25
C SER A 741 -12.93 12.50 -47.56
N ALA A 742 -12.00 13.36 -47.13
CA ALA A 742 -10.57 13.24 -47.39
C ALA A 742 -9.80 12.40 -46.37
N PHE A 743 -10.14 12.57 -45.09
CA PHE A 743 -9.43 12.00 -43.94
C PHE A 743 -10.19 10.86 -43.24
N GLY A 744 -11.52 10.84 -43.30
CA GLY A 744 -12.34 9.79 -42.69
C GLY A 744 -12.59 9.95 -41.18
N ASP A 745 -11.95 10.91 -40.53
CA ASP A 745 -12.09 11.15 -39.09
C ASP A 745 -13.50 11.61 -38.69
N ARG A 746 -14.08 10.99 -37.66
CA ARG A 746 -15.45 11.27 -37.22
C ARG A 746 -15.59 12.54 -36.41
N PHE A 747 -14.53 13.04 -35.81
CA PHE A 747 -14.54 14.35 -35.15
C PHE A 747 -14.80 15.51 -36.13
N LEU A 748 -14.75 15.24 -37.45
CA LEU A 748 -15.16 16.18 -38.52
C LEU A 748 -16.66 16.13 -38.84
N SER A 749 -17.48 15.36 -38.12
CA SER A 749 -18.89 15.15 -38.49
C SER A 749 -19.84 16.27 -38.06
N ASP A 750 -19.48 17.07 -37.05
CA ASP A 750 -20.24 18.19 -36.51
C ASP A 750 -19.27 19.11 -35.74
N VAL A 751 -19.32 20.44 -35.89
CA VAL A 751 -18.51 21.41 -35.08
C VAL A 751 -19.38 22.51 -34.51
#